data_AF-A0A1B8CN89-F1
#
_entry.id   AF-A0A1B8CN89-F1
#
_cell.length_a   1.000
_cell.length_b   1.000
_cell.length_c   1.000
_cell.angle_alpha   90.00
_cell.angle_beta   90.00
_cell.angle_gamma   90.00
#
_symmetry.space_group_name_H-M   'P 1'
#
loop_
_entity.id
_entity.type
_entity.pdbx_description
1 polymer ?
#
loop_
_entity_poly.entity_id
_entity_poly.type
_entity_poly.pdbx_seq_one_letter_code
_entity_poly.pdbx_strand_id
1 'polypeptide(L)'
;MSDSLSAIWTWLYQYNGALIVCVVISTYGLSIGRPMLQTGAVQLPNAEVLRFAFPLSTTLLQQLIASIFILLSGCILFFLQPVQRTWLSAFYKPIPPTDTRLDDYSGAENTREVLHPAWDPNDARRIVALAGIIATEYALTSYAFCFAPLEIYIIFRSLVLPISILISKLVFSNQETFPVAGKTYPSLLLSLGTVVAAYRHDLPWPSDAVWCAFLSSIFGAIWPVFTQYAFVSTPVPENNSRHTGGYFELPRGSKLQDIPQSIFTFWKYICCVSLSCVALLFAAVLISTELQQVSRNFYISGVLFPWLLLQIQVGFFRFIFFSSTLLLIRATCATTANFVIVLAYASQMTILTFSSLLSSQKIGITVCIASGVWFLKDHRQSLGTLFYWLEKPSLPRNKEYFKFFTLRRILITAIVMVSCHIGFQIRGFYRTEAQSPLFSPPTPDHDAYLGPRARPDILANLDLLVDECRGPYEKPEKLRDVRRCIDYLATRQDTYFQVPEAGQAVTATVSKQGSDDSNCGGPIILYHVWWSGPPSWRTELFIKSYFYTQRLACSRLWIWINVDHHPGALTNWIKHPSFAKFLSFIDTGEIALKEWRLPSRVPISPTIDPLDRARYYEQPGKPNSQGEVFVADSIIRDASGQEYIQFYKPGDQTQLTFYTVASSDAARLIILHLHGGVYLDVDMLLLRDMRPLLLPGRPFSERWGAHADPTLYNNALVALPANSSMSSYLLTSGTRMGLMYHFMILGRMMVSEGRNEVDAKNGLLKLESAFFDPPWPAMDGMATGRCLVPCLKSWSDVFKARISEDEWSAYDGEMAPVSEHGNNRTMENFFRGAWAYHMHNQWNAVYEQGSWIDVIARGHDRFFAGAGTNAYGEKWTRKILSQYGTES
;
A
#
# COMPACT_ATOMS: atom_id res chain seq x y z
N MET A 1 1.91 -24.52 53.57
CA MET A 1 0.99 -25.15 52.60
C MET A 1 1.40 -24.68 51.22
N SER A 2 2.00 -25.59 50.45
CA SER A 2 2.69 -25.30 49.19
C SER A 2 1.90 -25.93 48.04
N ASP A 3 1.26 -25.12 47.20
CA ASP A 3 0.66 -25.58 45.95
C ASP A 3 1.76 -25.74 44.90
N SER A 4 2.47 -26.87 44.96
CA SER A 4 3.31 -27.30 43.84
C SER A 4 2.40 -27.82 42.72
N LEU A 5 2.08 -26.97 41.75
CA LEU A 5 1.57 -27.41 40.45
C LEU A 5 2.47 -28.52 39.91
N SER A 6 1.89 -29.70 39.64
CA SER A 6 2.66 -30.86 39.19
C SER A 6 3.38 -30.54 37.86
N ALA A 7 4.55 -31.16 37.63
CA ALA A 7 5.37 -30.92 36.44
C ALA A 7 4.61 -31.12 35.11
N ILE A 8 3.54 -31.92 35.12
CA ILE A 8 2.65 -32.20 33.98
C ILE A 8 1.84 -30.96 33.57
N TRP A 9 1.33 -30.19 34.53
CA TRP A 9 0.56 -28.96 34.26
C TRP A 9 1.45 -27.87 33.65
N THR A 10 2.69 -27.74 34.13
CA THR A 10 3.66 -26.76 33.61
C THR A 10 4.00 -27.01 32.13
N TRP A 11 4.11 -28.27 31.72
CA TRP A 11 4.40 -28.66 30.33
C TRP A 11 3.21 -28.44 29.39
N LEU A 12 1.98 -28.77 29.83
CA LEU A 12 0.73 -28.51 29.09
C LEU A 12 0.50 -27.00 28.83
N TYR A 13 0.81 -26.15 29.80
CA TYR A 13 0.72 -24.69 29.63
C TYR A 13 1.79 -24.14 28.68
N GLN A 14 3.01 -24.68 28.72
CA GLN A 14 4.08 -24.33 27.76
C GLN A 14 3.71 -24.74 26.32
N TYR A 15 3.07 -25.89 26.16
CA TYR A 15 2.60 -26.39 24.87
C TYR A 15 1.50 -25.51 24.26
N ASN A 16 0.48 -25.14 25.04
CA ASN A 16 -0.60 -24.28 24.57
C ASN A 16 -0.13 -22.85 24.27
N GLY A 17 0.75 -22.29 25.11
CA GLY A 17 1.34 -20.97 24.86
C GLY A 17 2.16 -20.93 23.56
N ALA A 18 2.94 -21.96 23.28
CA ALA A 18 3.70 -22.08 22.03
C ALA A 18 2.77 -22.18 20.81
N LEU A 19 1.68 -22.95 20.90
CA LEU A 19 0.69 -23.04 19.82
C LEU A 19 0.00 -21.71 19.52
N ILE A 20 -0.36 -20.94 20.55
CA ILE A 20 -0.94 -19.59 20.39
C ILE A 20 0.03 -18.69 19.64
N VAL A 21 1.31 -18.68 20.02
CA VAL A 21 2.34 -17.88 19.34
C VAL A 21 2.49 -18.30 17.88
N CYS A 22 2.51 -19.60 17.58
CA CYS A 22 2.56 -20.10 16.20
C CYS A 22 1.35 -19.66 15.37
N VAL A 23 0.13 -19.73 15.92
CA VAL A 23 -1.09 -19.29 15.24
C VAL A 23 -1.04 -17.78 14.98
N VAL A 24 -0.61 -16.97 15.96
CA VAL A 24 -0.46 -15.52 15.77
C VAL A 24 0.58 -15.21 14.70
N ILE A 25 1.81 -15.70 14.82
CA ILE A 25 2.90 -15.41 13.88
C ILE A 25 2.52 -15.85 12.45
N SER A 26 1.91 -17.01 12.30
CA SER A 26 1.48 -17.50 10.99
C SER A 26 0.31 -16.72 10.41
N THR A 27 -0.63 -16.25 11.24
CA THR A 27 -1.69 -15.33 10.81
C THR A 27 -1.11 -14.01 10.30
N TYR A 28 -0.09 -13.47 10.97
CA TYR A 28 0.66 -12.29 10.52
C TYR A 28 1.39 -12.55 9.19
N GLY A 29 2.10 -13.67 9.09
CA GLY A 29 2.81 -14.03 7.86
C GLY A 29 1.87 -14.19 6.66
N LEU A 30 0.68 -14.77 6.85
CA LEU A 30 -0.34 -14.91 5.81
C LEU A 30 -0.99 -13.59 5.41
N SER A 31 -1.34 -12.77 6.40
CA SER A 31 -2.03 -11.49 6.20
C SER A 31 -1.13 -10.38 5.67
N ILE A 32 0.19 -10.50 5.85
CA ILE A 32 1.20 -9.68 5.17
C ILE A 32 1.43 -10.27 3.78
N GLY A 33 1.87 -11.52 3.67
CA GLY A 33 2.31 -12.09 2.39
C GLY A 33 1.22 -12.22 1.31
N ARG A 34 -0.06 -12.40 1.66
CA ARG A 34 -1.16 -12.50 0.69
C ARG A 34 -1.41 -11.18 -0.04
N PRO A 35 -1.67 -10.04 0.63
CA PRO A 35 -1.67 -8.74 -0.02
C PRO A 35 -0.40 -8.48 -0.84
N MET A 36 0.79 -8.77 -0.31
CA MET A 36 2.04 -8.54 -1.06
C MET A 36 2.05 -9.24 -2.43
N LEU A 37 1.49 -10.46 -2.53
CA LEU A 37 1.35 -11.22 -3.79
C LEU A 37 0.16 -10.80 -4.65
N GLN A 38 -0.94 -10.37 -4.02
CA GLN A 38 -2.26 -10.24 -4.68
C GLN A 38 -2.61 -8.79 -5.04
N THR A 39 -2.11 -7.80 -4.30
CA THR A 39 -2.31 -6.36 -4.58
C THR A 39 -1.08 -5.70 -5.19
N GLY A 40 0.07 -6.39 -5.22
CA GLY A 40 1.33 -5.81 -5.68
C GLY A 40 1.88 -4.71 -4.76
N ALA A 41 1.34 -4.57 -3.55
CA ALA A 41 1.57 -3.42 -2.67
C ALA A 41 2.96 -3.39 -2.00
N VAL A 42 3.91 -4.23 -2.42
CA VAL A 42 5.30 -4.12 -1.96
C VAL A 42 6.16 -3.73 -3.13
N GLN A 43 6.55 -2.46 -3.10
CA GLN A 43 7.80 -1.99 -3.69
C GLN A 43 8.96 -2.74 -2.99
N LEU A 44 9.22 -3.98 -3.39
CA LEU A 44 10.53 -4.56 -3.16
C LEU A 44 11.47 -3.75 -4.05
N PRO A 45 12.57 -3.16 -3.52
CA PRO A 45 13.47 -2.29 -4.28
C PRO A 45 13.87 -2.89 -5.64
N ASN A 46 13.90 -4.22 -5.74
CA ASN A 46 14.37 -4.96 -6.91
C ASN A 46 13.38 -5.98 -7.50
N ALA A 47 12.11 -6.05 -7.05
CA ALA A 47 11.13 -6.96 -7.69
C ALA A 47 10.18 -6.15 -8.57
N GLU A 48 9.99 -6.56 -9.83
CA GLU A 48 8.86 -6.05 -10.62
C GLU A 48 7.57 -6.50 -9.91
N VAL A 49 6.63 -5.57 -9.79
CA VAL A 49 5.35 -5.84 -9.15
C VAL A 49 4.50 -6.68 -10.12
N LEU A 50 4.68 -7.99 -10.05
CA LEU A 50 3.81 -8.94 -10.72
C LEU A 50 2.50 -9.04 -9.93
N ARG A 51 1.48 -8.31 -10.37
CA ARG A 51 0.11 -8.53 -9.91
C ARG A 51 -0.41 -9.83 -10.53
N PHE A 52 -0.16 -10.97 -9.88
CA PHE A 52 -0.83 -12.23 -10.23
C PHE A 52 -2.27 -12.18 -9.73
N ALA A 53 -3.16 -11.56 -10.50
CA ALA A 53 -4.61 -11.50 -10.24
C ALA A 53 -5.33 -12.84 -10.53
N PHE A 54 -4.69 -13.97 -10.22
CA PHE A 54 -5.22 -15.32 -10.37
C PHE A 54 -5.41 -15.95 -8.99
N PRO A 55 -6.48 -15.58 -8.27
CA PRO A 55 -6.68 -15.97 -6.88
C PRO A 55 -6.74 -17.50 -6.71
N LEU A 56 -7.36 -18.24 -7.63
CA LEU A 56 -7.47 -19.70 -7.52
C LEU A 56 -6.13 -20.38 -7.77
N SER A 57 -5.45 -20.02 -8.85
CA SER A 57 -4.15 -20.58 -9.25
C SER A 57 -3.07 -20.30 -8.19
N THR A 58 -3.07 -19.09 -7.64
CA THR A 58 -2.17 -18.70 -6.54
C THR A 58 -2.49 -19.48 -5.26
N THR A 59 -3.76 -19.67 -4.93
CA THR A 59 -4.18 -20.45 -3.75
C THR A 59 -3.77 -21.91 -3.88
N LEU A 60 -3.94 -22.51 -5.06
CA LEU A 60 -3.51 -23.87 -5.36
C LEU A 60 -2.00 -24.02 -5.15
N LEU A 61 -1.19 -23.13 -5.72
CA LEU A 61 0.27 -23.17 -5.57
C LEU A 61 0.70 -23.07 -4.10
N GLN A 62 0.12 -22.12 -3.35
CA GLN A 62 0.41 -21.96 -1.92
C GLN A 62 0.00 -23.19 -1.11
N GLN A 63 -1.13 -23.83 -1.45
CA GLN A 63 -1.60 -25.04 -0.78
C GLN A 63 -0.73 -26.26 -1.13
N LEU A 64 -0.22 -26.34 -2.37
CA LEU A 64 0.72 -27.37 -2.78
C LEU A 64 2.04 -27.24 -2.02
N ILE A 65 2.59 -26.02 -1.92
CA ILE A 65 3.79 -25.74 -1.11
C ILE A 65 3.55 -26.09 0.36
N ALA A 66 2.41 -25.69 0.94
CA ALA A 66 2.06 -26.04 2.31
C ALA A 66 2.00 -27.56 2.52
N SER A 67 1.44 -28.31 1.56
CA SER A 67 1.37 -29.77 1.60
C SER A 67 2.75 -30.42 1.53
N ILE A 68 3.68 -29.86 0.76
CA ILE A 68 5.09 -30.31 0.73
C ILE A 68 5.72 -30.16 2.13
N PHE A 69 5.54 -29.02 2.80
CA PHE A 69 6.05 -28.84 4.16
C PHE A 69 5.41 -29.79 5.18
N ILE A 70 4.11 -30.07 5.06
CA ILE A 70 3.41 -31.06 5.90
C ILE A 70 4.02 -32.45 5.72
N LEU A 71 4.25 -32.88 4.48
CA LEU A 71 4.87 -34.17 4.17
C LEU A 71 6.31 -34.25 4.71
N LEU A 72 7.13 -33.22 4.48
CA LEU A 72 8.50 -33.15 4.98
C LEU A 72 8.56 -33.21 6.51
N SER A 73 7.63 -32.55 7.20
CA SER A 73 7.56 -32.60 8.66
C SER A 73 7.35 -34.02 9.19
N GLY A 74 6.59 -34.86 8.49
CA GLY A 74 6.40 -36.27 8.84
C GLY A 74 7.62 -37.14 8.58
N CYS A 75 8.35 -36.87 7.50
CA CYS A 75 9.62 -37.55 7.22
C CYS A 75 10.64 -37.30 8.34
N ILE A 76 10.70 -36.07 8.88
CA ILE A 76 11.58 -35.73 10.00
C ILE A 76 11.24 -36.55 11.26
N LEU A 77 9.94 -36.72 11.57
CA LEU A 77 9.50 -37.60 12.67
C LEU A 77 9.91 -39.06 12.45
N PHE A 78 9.87 -39.55 11.21
CA PHE A 78 10.28 -40.91 10.85
C PHE A 78 11.81 -41.12 10.99
N PHE A 79 12.63 -40.14 10.64
CA PHE A 79 14.09 -40.20 10.80
C PHE A 79 14.58 -39.96 12.23
N LEU A 80 13.79 -39.29 13.08
CA LEU A 80 14.10 -39.09 14.51
C LEU A 80 13.84 -40.34 15.36
N GLN A 81 12.95 -41.24 14.94
CA GLN A 81 12.65 -42.48 15.69
C GLN A 81 13.86 -43.44 15.84
N PRO A 82 14.71 -43.65 14.80
CA PRO A 82 15.96 -44.41 14.94
C PRO A 82 17.00 -43.70 15.82
N VAL A 83 17.08 -42.37 15.76
CA VAL A 83 18.08 -41.57 16.50
C VAL A 83 17.74 -41.49 17.99
N GLN A 84 16.46 -41.52 18.37
CA GLN A 84 16.04 -41.64 19.77
C GLN A 84 16.45 -42.95 20.44
N ARG A 85 16.78 -44.01 19.68
CA ARG A 85 17.32 -45.26 20.24
C ARG A 85 18.83 -45.21 20.53
N THR A 86 19.56 -44.23 20.01
CA THR A 86 21.03 -44.18 20.08
C THR A 86 21.58 -42.92 20.76
N TRP A 87 20.73 -41.95 21.13
CA TRP A 87 21.17 -40.71 21.75
C TRP A 87 21.18 -40.77 23.29
N LEU A 88 22.32 -40.44 23.90
CA LEU A 88 22.56 -40.50 25.34
C LEU A 88 21.57 -39.64 26.16
N SER A 89 21.20 -40.22 27.29
CA SER A 89 20.27 -39.84 28.37
C SER A 89 20.52 -38.50 29.09
N ALA A 90 21.07 -37.48 28.45
CA ALA A 90 21.41 -36.22 29.12
C ALA A 90 20.28 -35.15 29.09
N PHE A 91 19.25 -35.29 28.24
CA PHE A 91 18.10 -34.36 28.19
C PHE A 91 16.80 -34.89 28.80
N TYR A 92 16.76 -36.17 29.19
CA TYR A 92 15.65 -36.76 29.92
C TYR A 92 16.19 -37.26 31.27
N LYS A 93 15.88 -36.56 32.37
CA LYS A 93 16.09 -37.13 33.71
C LYS A 93 15.04 -38.23 33.92
N PRO A 94 15.45 -39.50 34.11
CA PRO A 94 14.53 -40.55 34.53
C PRO A 94 14.14 -40.32 35.99
N ILE A 95 12.88 -40.64 36.33
CA ILE A 95 12.44 -40.83 37.71
C ILE A 95 13.24 -42.01 38.29
N PRO A 96 13.79 -41.94 39.52
CA PRO A 96 14.52 -43.06 40.10
C PRO A 96 13.59 -44.27 40.30
N PRO A 97 14.07 -45.50 40.08
CA PRO A 97 13.26 -46.70 40.24
C PRO A 97 12.99 -46.94 41.73
N THR A 98 11.72 -47.11 42.11
CA THR A 98 11.37 -47.85 43.31
C THR A 98 11.53 -49.33 43.02
N ASP A 99 12.47 -49.95 43.74
CA ASP A 99 12.73 -51.39 43.78
C ASP A 99 11.46 -52.23 43.74
N THR A 100 11.38 -53.15 42.80
CA THR A 100 10.84 -54.50 43.04
C THR A 100 11.37 -55.44 41.95
N ARG A 101 11.98 -56.54 42.41
CA ARG A 101 12.66 -57.58 41.64
C ARG A 101 11.91 -58.04 40.40
N LEU A 102 12.62 -58.10 39.27
CA LEU A 102 12.32 -59.02 38.17
C LEU A 102 12.83 -60.41 38.59
N ASP A 103 11.91 -61.38 38.69
CA ASP A 103 12.21 -62.78 38.43
C ASP A 103 11.67 -63.14 37.03
N ASP A 104 12.41 -64.04 36.38
CA ASP A 104 12.24 -64.61 35.05
C ASP A 104 10.80 -64.89 34.59
N TYR A 105 10.54 -64.74 33.29
CA TYR A 105 10.13 -65.87 32.46
C TYR A 105 10.22 -65.52 30.96
N SER A 106 11.05 -66.29 30.27
CA SER A 106 11.09 -66.45 28.83
C SER A 106 9.86 -67.21 28.35
N GLY A 107 9.31 -66.80 27.20
CA GLY A 107 8.19 -67.49 26.56
C GLY A 107 7.88 -66.86 25.21
N ALA A 108 8.36 -67.50 24.15
CA ALA A 108 8.08 -67.16 22.76
C ALA A 108 6.59 -67.29 22.44
N GLU A 109 6.08 -66.48 21.51
CA GLU A 109 5.51 -67.04 20.27
C GLU A 109 5.16 -65.96 19.23
N ASN A 110 5.39 -66.35 17.98
CA ASN A 110 5.09 -65.63 16.75
C ASN A 110 3.58 -65.46 16.56
N THR A 111 3.15 -64.26 16.16
CA THR A 111 2.04 -64.11 15.22
C THR A 111 2.28 -62.88 14.35
N ARG A 112 2.54 -63.12 13.06
CA ARG A 112 2.45 -62.11 12.01
C ARG A 112 0.97 -61.75 11.85
N GLU A 113 0.53 -60.69 12.52
CA GLU A 113 -0.66 -59.96 12.07
C GLU A 113 -0.24 -58.90 11.06
N VAL A 114 -0.58 -59.16 9.79
CA VAL A 114 -0.58 -58.15 8.74
C VAL A 114 -1.75 -57.20 9.04
N LEU A 115 -1.47 -56.09 9.72
CA LEU A 115 -2.44 -55.04 9.96
C LEU A 115 -2.53 -54.14 8.72
N HIS A 116 -3.42 -54.46 7.78
CA HIS A 116 -3.96 -53.45 6.86
C HIS A 116 -5.06 -52.69 7.60
N PRO A 117 -4.90 -51.39 7.95
CA PRO A 117 -6.03 -50.61 8.44
C PRO A 117 -6.83 -50.17 7.21
N ALA A 118 -7.94 -50.85 6.94
CA ALA A 118 -8.97 -50.34 6.04
C ALA A 118 -9.55 -49.05 6.65
N TRP A 119 -9.48 -47.94 5.92
CA TRP A 119 -10.08 -46.66 6.33
C TRP A 119 -11.61 -46.81 6.32
N ASP A 120 -12.29 -46.42 7.40
CA ASP A 120 -13.75 -46.33 7.45
C ASP A 120 -14.25 -45.33 6.36
N PRO A 121 -15.17 -45.73 5.46
CA PRO A 121 -15.78 -44.82 4.47
C PRO A 121 -16.38 -43.55 5.07
N ASN A 122 -16.86 -43.60 6.32
CA ASN A 122 -17.41 -42.44 7.02
C ASN A 122 -16.33 -41.41 7.39
N ASP A 123 -15.13 -41.85 7.72
CA ASP A 123 -13.99 -40.97 8.01
C ASP A 123 -13.48 -40.29 6.74
N ALA A 124 -13.41 -41.02 5.63
CA ALA A 124 -13.07 -40.45 4.33
C ALA A 124 -14.05 -39.34 3.90
N ARG A 125 -15.37 -39.55 4.10
CA ARG A 125 -16.39 -38.53 3.79
C ARG A 125 -16.22 -37.27 4.65
N ARG A 126 -15.91 -37.42 5.95
CA ARG A 126 -15.65 -36.29 6.85
C ARG A 126 -14.39 -35.51 6.46
N ILE A 127 -13.32 -36.20 6.04
CA ILE A 127 -12.08 -35.57 5.55
C ILE A 127 -12.34 -34.75 4.29
N VAL A 128 -13.05 -35.30 3.31
CA VAL A 128 -13.38 -34.60 2.06
C VAL A 128 -14.29 -33.39 2.33
N ALA A 129 -15.28 -33.54 3.21
CA ALA A 129 -16.15 -32.42 3.60
C ALA A 129 -15.37 -31.28 4.27
N LEU A 130 -14.50 -31.59 5.22
CA LEU A 130 -13.64 -30.61 5.87
C LEU A 130 -12.70 -29.93 4.87
N ALA A 131 -12.11 -30.70 3.96
CA ALA A 131 -11.26 -30.18 2.89
C ALA A 131 -12.02 -29.22 1.96
N GLY A 132 -13.27 -29.51 1.62
CA GLY A 132 -14.12 -28.62 0.83
C GLY A 132 -14.41 -27.29 1.52
N ILE A 133 -14.70 -27.31 2.82
CA ILE A 133 -14.91 -26.10 3.63
C ILE A 133 -13.64 -25.25 3.65
N ILE A 134 -12.47 -25.86 3.90
CA ILE A 134 -11.19 -25.16 3.96
C ILE A 134 -10.76 -24.63 2.58
N ALA A 135 -10.88 -25.43 1.52
CA ALA A 135 -10.52 -25.02 0.17
C ALA A 135 -11.38 -23.83 -0.31
N THR A 136 -12.68 -23.85 -0.01
CA THR A 136 -13.60 -22.76 -0.32
C THR A 136 -13.24 -21.50 0.46
N GLU A 137 -12.95 -21.63 1.75
CA GLU A 137 -12.48 -20.52 2.60
C GLU A 137 -11.21 -19.87 2.02
N TYR A 138 -10.24 -20.69 1.62
CA TYR A 138 -8.98 -20.22 1.05
C TYR A 138 -9.18 -19.50 -0.29
N ALA A 139 -10.03 -20.03 -1.17
CA ALA A 139 -10.31 -19.44 -2.47
C ALA A 139 -11.01 -18.07 -2.33
N LEU A 140 -12.07 -18.00 -1.52
CA LEU A 140 -12.82 -16.76 -1.26
C LEU A 140 -11.96 -15.70 -0.58
N THR A 141 -11.09 -16.12 0.34
CA THR A 141 -10.15 -15.21 1.00
C THR A 141 -9.16 -14.61 0.01
N SER A 142 -8.57 -15.42 -0.86
CA SER A 142 -7.65 -14.94 -1.90
C SER A 142 -8.34 -13.99 -2.87
N TYR A 143 -9.58 -14.28 -3.24
CA TYR A 143 -10.38 -13.38 -4.08
C TYR A 143 -10.62 -12.02 -3.38
N ALA A 144 -11.05 -12.05 -2.11
CA ALA A 144 -11.24 -10.83 -1.33
C ALA A 144 -9.97 -9.97 -1.24
N PHE A 145 -8.80 -10.60 -1.07
CA PHE A 145 -7.52 -9.87 -1.04
C PHE A 145 -7.08 -9.30 -2.40
N CYS A 146 -7.47 -9.91 -3.52
CA CYS A 146 -7.18 -9.37 -4.86
C CYS A 146 -7.99 -8.09 -5.16
N PHE A 147 -9.19 -7.99 -4.58
CA PHE A 147 -10.22 -7.03 -5.00
C PHE A 147 -10.84 -6.22 -3.85
N ALA A 148 -10.28 -6.24 -2.64
CA ALA A 148 -10.68 -5.35 -1.56
C ALA A 148 -9.48 -4.94 -0.69
N PRO A 149 -9.50 -3.73 -0.11
CA PRO A 149 -8.55 -3.34 0.93
C PRO A 149 -8.55 -4.32 2.12
N LEU A 150 -7.39 -4.44 2.77
CA LEU A 150 -7.20 -5.31 3.95
C LEU A 150 -8.21 -5.00 5.06
N GLU A 151 -8.54 -3.72 5.24
CA GLU A 151 -9.46 -3.21 6.24
C GLU A 151 -10.87 -3.81 6.07
N ILE A 152 -11.38 -3.86 4.84
CA ILE A 152 -12.72 -4.42 4.56
C ILE A 152 -12.73 -5.90 4.92
N TYR A 153 -11.69 -6.64 4.53
CA TYR A 153 -11.57 -8.04 4.90
C TYR A 153 -11.51 -8.24 6.43
N ILE A 154 -10.78 -7.40 7.17
CA ILE A 154 -10.72 -7.46 8.64
C ILE A 154 -12.07 -7.15 9.29
N ILE A 155 -12.84 -6.20 8.75
CA ILE A 155 -14.22 -5.93 9.21
C ILE A 155 -15.04 -7.21 9.12
N PHE A 156 -15.03 -7.92 8.00
CA PHE A 156 -15.79 -9.17 7.87
C PHE A 156 -15.23 -10.30 8.74
N ARG A 157 -13.91 -10.38 8.94
CA ARG A 157 -13.30 -11.36 9.86
C ARG A 157 -13.70 -11.20 11.31
N SER A 158 -14.17 -10.02 11.73
CA SER A 158 -14.78 -9.83 13.05
C SER A 158 -16.01 -10.72 13.28
N LEU A 159 -16.71 -11.15 12.22
CA LEU A 159 -17.91 -12.00 12.31
C LEU A 159 -17.58 -13.46 12.66
N VAL A 160 -16.33 -13.88 12.54
CA VAL A 160 -15.92 -15.27 12.79
C VAL A 160 -16.29 -15.72 14.22
N LEU A 161 -16.11 -14.85 15.21
CA LEU A 161 -16.41 -15.16 16.62
C LEU A 161 -17.89 -15.32 16.93
N PRO A 162 -18.79 -14.36 16.62
CA PRO A 162 -20.21 -14.53 16.88
C PRO A 162 -20.80 -15.73 16.13
N ILE A 163 -20.38 -15.96 14.88
CA ILE A 163 -20.81 -17.14 14.11
C ILE A 163 -20.30 -18.43 14.76
N SER A 164 -19.01 -18.49 15.13
CA SER A 164 -18.43 -19.67 15.77
C SER A 164 -19.12 -20.02 17.09
N ILE A 165 -19.45 -19.01 17.92
CA ILE A 165 -20.17 -19.21 19.18
C ILE A 165 -21.58 -19.76 18.93
N LEU A 166 -22.30 -19.20 17.96
CA LEU A 166 -23.65 -19.64 17.60
C LEU A 166 -23.65 -21.10 17.13
N ILE A 167 -22.75 -21.45 16.20
CA ILE A 167 -22.64 -22.81 15.66
C ILE A 167 -22.19 -23.79 16.75
N SER A 168 -21.21 -23.42 17.59
CA SER A 168 -20.80 -24.27 18.70
C SER A 168 -21.94 -24.56 19.67
N LYS A 169 -22.81 -23.58 19.97
CA LYS A 169 -24.00 -23.82 20.79
C LYS A 169 -25.00 -24.77 20.13
N LEU A 170 -25.21 -24.66 18.82
CA LEU A 170 -26.13 -25.53 18.08
C LEU A 170 -25.61 -26.98 17.99
N VAL A 171 -24.31 -27.16 17.74
CA VAL A 171 -23.70 -28.48 17.53
C VAL A 171 -23.46 -29.23 18.84
N PHE A 172 -23.08 -28.52 19.92
CA PHE A 172 -22.72 -29.12 21.21
C PHE A 172 -23.78 -28.91 22.31
N SER A 173 -25.06 -28.73 21.93
CA SER A 173 -26.17 -28.36 22.83
C SER A 173 -26.38 -29.29 24.04
N ASN A 174 -25.83 -30.52 24.02
CA ASN A 174 -26.01 -31.54 25.05
C ASN A 174 -24.85 -31.68 26.05
N GLN A 175 -23.77 -30.90 25.89
CA GLN A 175 -22.68 -30.86 26.88
C GLN A 175 -22.93 -29.71 27.86
N GLU A 176 -22.91 -29.99 29.17
CA GLU A 176 -23.08 -28.97 30.19
C GLU A 176 -22.16 -27.78 29.94
N THR A 177 -22.80 -26.62 29.90
CA THR A 177 -22.23 -25.33 29.55
C THR A 177 -21.02 -24.98 30.42
N PHE A 178 -19.81 -25.18 29.89
CA PHE A 178 -18.60 -24.44 30.29
C PHE A 178 -18.95 -22.96 30.48
N PRO A 179 -18.42 -22.23 31.48
CA PRO A 179 -18.93 -20.92 31.92
C PRO A 179 -19.10 -19.94 30.75
N VAL A 180 -20.32 -19.88 30.22
CA VAL A 180 -20.65 -19.26 28.92
C VAL A 180 -20.45 -17.74 28.97
N ALA A 181 -20.59 -17.14 30.15
CA ALA A 181 -20.39 -15.71 30.34
C ALA A 181 -18.91 -15.30 30.21
N GLY A 182 -17.96 -16.09 30.73
CA GLY A 182 -16.54 -15.71 30.79
C GLY A 182 -15.87 -15.56 29.42
N LYS A 183 -16.34 -16.32 28.42
CA LYS A 183 -15.80 -16.31 27.05
C LYS A 183 -16.63 -15.51 26.04
N THR A 184 -17.96 -15.43 26.21
CA THR A 184 -18.83 -14.78 25.21
C THR A 184 -18.63 -13.26 25.18
N TYR A 185 -18.58 -12.60 26.34
CA TYR A 185 -18.41 -11.15 26.42
C TYR A 185 -17.09 -10.66 25.83
N PRO A 186 -15.91 -11.22 26.18
CA PRO A 186 -14.67 -10.81 25.53
C PRO A 186 -14.68 -11.10 24.02
N SER A 187 -15.22 -12.23 23.55
CA SER A 187 -15.31 -12.52 22.11
C SER A 187 -16.17 -11.51 21.33
N LEU A 188 -17.31 -11.08 21.89
CA LEU A 188 -18.14 -10.03 21.27
C LEU A 188 -17.45 -8.67 21.29
N LEU A 189 -16.78 -8.34 22.40
CA LEU A 189 -16.04 -7.08 22.55
C LEU A 189 -14.86 -7.02 21.57
N LEU A 190 -14.16 -8.15 21.36
CA LEU A 190 -13.08 -8.26 20.38
C LEU A 190 -13.62 -8.04 18.96
N SER A 191 -14.79 -8.61 18.64
CA SER A 191 -15.42 -8.43 17.33
C SER A 191 -15.77 -6.97 17.07
N LEU A 192 -16.43 -6.31 18.04
CA LEU A 192 -16.78 -4.89 17.94
C LEU A 192 -15.53 -4.00 17.84
N GLY A 193 -14.53 -4.24 18.69
CA GLY A 193 -13.26 -3.51 18.65
C GLY A 193 -12.56 -3.66 17.30
N THR A 194 -12.63 -4.84 16.67
CA THR A 194 -12.02 -5.12 15.36
C THR A 194 -12.70 -4.33 14.24
N VAL A 195 -14.04 -4.25 14.24
CA VAL A 195 -14.79 -3.42 13.28
C VAL A 195 -14.38 -1.96 13.41
N VAL A 196 -14.34 -1.44 14.63
CA VAL A 196 -13.98 -0.03 14.90
C VAL A 196 -12.51 0.25 14.55
N ALA A 197 -11.61 -0.71 14.79
CA ALA A 197 -10.19 -0.62 14.45
C ALA A 197 -9.94 -0.60 12.93
N ALA A 198 -10.74 -1.33 12.16
CA ALA A 198 -10.59 -1.44 10.72
C ALA A 198 -11.41 -0.40 9.93
N TYR A 199 -12.45 0.20 10.52
CA TYR A 199 -13.34 1.12 9.81
C TYR A 199 -12.64 2.41 9.33
N ARG A 200 -12.84 2.71 8.05
CA ARG A 200 -12.43 3.95 7.38
C ARG A 200 -13.54 4.41 6.44
N HIS A 201 -13.83 5.71 6.47
CA HIS A 201 -14.93 6.32 5.72
C HIS A 201 -14.60 6.56 4.24
N ASP A 202 -13.31 6.54 3.90
CA ASP A 202 -12.78 6.87 2.58
C ASP A 202 -12.45 5.64 1.73
N LEU A 203 -12.72 4.43 2.25
CA LEU A 203 -12.48 3.19 1.51
C LEU A 203 -13.68 2.82 0.62
N PRO A 204 -13.47 2.44 -0.65
CA PRO A 204 -14.52 1.96 -1.53
C PRO A 204 -14.96 0.53 -1.16
N TRP A 205 -16.26 0.25 -1.26
CA TRP A 205 -16.90 -1.03 -0.90
C TRP A 205 -17.33 -1.82 -2.15
N PRO A 206 -16.41 -2.55 -2.81
CA PRO A 206 -16.74 -3.40 -3.97
C PRO A 206 -17.69 -4.52 -3.58
N SER A 207 -18.86 -4.62 -4.24
CA SER A 207 -19.91 -5.58 -3.89
C SER A 207 -19.40 -7.02 -3.84
N ASP A 208 -18.65 -7.43 -4.85
CA ASP A 208 -18.30 -8.85 -5.05
C ASP A 208 -17.22 -9.31 -4.09
N ALA A 209 -16.22 -8.46 -3.85
CA ALA A 209 -15.16 -8.76 -2.90
C ALA A 209 -15.66 -8.68 -1.44
N VAL A 210 -16.61 -7.80 -1.15
CA VAL A 210 -17.33 -7.75 0.12
C VAL A 210 -18.09 -9.05 0.38
N TRP A 211 -18.83 -9.55 -0.62
CA TRP A 211 -19.51 -10.84 -0.52
C TRP A 211 -18.53 -12.00 -0.30
N CYS A 212 -17.42 -12.02 -1.03
CA CYS A 212 -16.36 -13.02 -0.84
C CYS A 212 -15.75 -12.96 0.57
N ALA A 213 -15.50 -11.77 1.12
CA ALA A 213 -14.98 -11.60 2.48
C ALA A 213 -15.99 -12.06 3.55
N PHE A 214 -17.27 -11.76 3.36
CA PHE A 214 -18.36 -12.21 4.22
C PHE A 214 -18.47 -13.74 4.22
N LEU A 215 -18.60 -14.36 3.03
CA LEU A 215 -18.71 -15.81 2.88
C LEU A 215 -17.45 -16.53 3.42
N SER A 216 -16.26 -16.01 3.11
CA SER A 216 -14.99 -16.49 3.68
C SER A 216 -15.03 -16.54 5.22
N SER A 217 -15.59 -15.51 5.86
CA SER A 217 -15.69 -15.45 7.32
C SER A 217 -16.65 -16.48 7.90
N ILE A 218 -17.73 -16.83 7.18
CA ILE A 218 -18.64 -17.93 7.55
C ILE A 218 -17.87 -19.26 7.52
N PHE A 219 -17.20 -19.58 6.41
CA PHE A 219 -16.41 -20.82 6.31
C PHE A 219 -15.26 -20.84 7.33
N GLY A 220 -14.64 -19.69 7.59
CA GLY A 220 -13.62 -19.48 8.61
C GLY A 220 -14.10 -19.81 10.03
N ALA A 221 -15.38 -19.55 10.33
CA ALA A 221 -16.00 -19.93 11.59
C ALA A 221 -16.39 -21.41 11.65
N ILE A 222 -16.81 -22.00 10.53
CA ILE A 222 -17.31 -23.38 10.45
C ILE A 222 -16.19 -24.41 10.57
N TRP A 223 -15.09 -24.26 9.83
CA TRP A 223 -14.08 -25.33 9.74
C TRP A 223 -13.43 -25.72 11.08
N PRO A 224 -13.17 -24.80 12.04
CA PRO A 224 -12.64 -25.17 13.35
C PRO A 224 -13.67 -25.93 14.19
N VAL A 225 -14.94 -25.53 14.11
CA VAL A 225 -16.05 -26.18 14.83
C VAL A 225 -16.31 -27.57 14.26
N PHE A 226 -16.29 -27.71 12.94
CA PHE A 226 -16.41 -29.00 12.26
C PHE A 226 -15.26 -29.94 12.61
N THR A 227 -14.03 -29.41 12.70
CA THR A 227 -12.85 -30.16 13.13
C THR A 227 -13.01 -30.66 14.57
N GLN A 228 -13.46 -29.80 15.48
CA GLN A 228 -13.74 -30.20 16.87
C GLN A 228 -14.82 -31.30 16.93
N TYR A 229 -15.88 -31.18 16.13
CA TYR A 229 -16.90 -32.21 16.02
C TYR A 229 -16.34 -33.54 15.49
N ALA A 230 -15.48 -33.51 14.47
CA ALA A 230 -14.82 -34.69 13.93
C ALA A 230 -13.95 -35.40 14.99
N PHE A 231 -13.15 -34.65 15.76
CA PHE A 231 -12.33 -35.22 16.84
C PHE A 231 -13.16 -35.86 17.96
N VAL A 232 -14.31 -35.29 18.30
CA VAL A 232 -15.23 -35.85 19.32
C VAL A 232 -15.95 -37.10 18.79
N SER A 233 -16.21 -37.16 17.48
CA SER A 233 -17.03 -38.21 16.85
C SER A 233 -16.24 -39.42 16.34
N THR A 234 -14.92 -39.45 16.53
CA THR A 234 -14.04 -40.59 16.20
C THR A 234 -13.31 -41.04 17.47
N PRO A 235 -13.91 -41.90 18.33
CA PRO A 235 -13.21 -42.45 19.47
C PRO A 235 -12.14 -43.42 18.99
N VAL A 236 -10.89 -43.19 19.39
CA VAL A 236 -9.84 -44.22 19.35
C VAL A 236 -10.35 -45.40 20.20
N PRO A 237 -10.27 -46.65 19.74
CA PRO A 237 -10.78 -47.79 20.49
C PRO A 237 -9.93 -48.00 21.76
N GLU A 238 -10.36 -47.45 22.89
CA GLU A 238 -9.91 -47.85 24.21
C GLU A 238 -10.93 -48.83 24.82
N ASN A 239 -10.40 -49.94 25.33
CA ASN A 239 -11.15 -51.04 25.91
C ASN A 239 -11.99 -50.58 27.11
N ASN A 240 -13.22 -51.10 27.19
CA ASN A 240 -14.23 -50.81 28.20
C ASN A 240 -13.71 -50.82 29.66
N SER A 241 -13.88 -49.72 30.38
CA SER A 241 -14.49 -49.75 31.72
C SER A 241 -15.13 -48.40 32.07
N ARG A 242 -16.35 -48.46 32.58
CA ARG A 242 -17.18 -47.32 32.98
C ARG A 242 -16.52 -46.58 34.16
N HIS A 243 -16.25 -45.29 34.01
CA HIS A 243 -16.42 -44.31 35.09
C HIS A 243 -16.71 -42.91 34.55
N THR A 244 -17.87 -42.41 34.96
CA THR A 244 -18.36 -41.04 34.83
C THR A 244 -17.66 -40.12 35.83
N GLY A 245 -17.11 -38.99 35.35
CA GLY A 245 -16.74 -37.83 36.18
C GLY A 245 -15.25 -37.47 36.16
N GLY A 246 -14.91 -36.31 35.59
CA GLY A 246 -13.59 -35.67 35.66
C GLY A 246 -12.84 -35.65 34.32
N TYR A 247 -13.02 -34.59 33.53
CA TYR A 247 -12.19 -34.35 32.34
C TYR A 247 -10.77 -33.91 32.77
N PHE A 248 -9.76 -34.60 32.24
CA PHE A 248 -8.31 -34.54 32.51
C PHE A 248 -7.76 -35.50 33.57
N GLU A 249 -7.77 -36.80 33.27
CA GLU A 249 -6.68 -37.71 33.62
C GLU A 249 -6.23 -38.47 32.37
N LEU A 250 -4.92 -38.51 32.10
CA LEU A 250 -4.35 -39.53 31.21
C LEU A 250 -4.64 -40.90 31.85
N PRO A 251 -5.02 -41.94 31.09
CA PRO A 251 -5.19 -43.28 31.65
C PRO A 251 -3.91 -43.70 32.38
N ARG A 252 -4.05 -44.00 33.66
CA ARG A 252 -3.01 -44.54 34.52
C ARG A 252 -2.72 -45.98 34.07
N GLY A 253 -2.00 -46.15 32.96
CA GLY A 253 -1.62 -47.48 32.46
C GLY A 253 -1.39 -47.66 30.95
N SER A 254 -1.36 -46.62 30.11
CA SER A 254 -1.01 -46.82 28.69
C SER A 254 0.48 -47.15 28.55
N LYS A 255 0.80 -48.30 27.94
CA LYS A 255 2.19 -48.72 27.66
C LYS A 255 2.90 -47.66 26.82
N LEU A 256 4.22 -47.54 26.96
CA LEU A 256 5.09 -46.63 26.17
C LEU A 256 4.95 -46.83 24.64
N GLN A 257 4.30 -47.91 24.19
CA GLN A 257 4.01 -48.24 22.79
C GLN A 257 2.82 -47.47 22.17
N ASP A 258 1.91 -46.85 22.94
CA ASP A 258 0.69 -46.22 22.38
C ASP A 258 0.86 -44.74 21.96
N ILE A 259 1.87 -44.05 22.50
CA ILE A 259 2.15 -42.63 22.22
C ILE A 259 2.61 -42.37 20.77
N PRO A 260 3.51 -43.18 20.16
CA PRO A 260 3.94 -43.01 18.76
C PRO A 260 2.78 -43.20 17.77
N GLN A 261 1.84 -44.10 18.08
CA GLN A 261 0.71 -44.45 17.22
C GLN A 261 -0.32 -43.30 17.11
N SER A 262 -0.56 -42.57 18.20
CA SER A 262 -1.49 -41.42 18.28
C SER A 262 -0.99 -40.19 17.49
N ILE A 263 0.32 -39.91 17.56
CA ILE A 263 0.94 -38.80 16.82
C ILE A 263 0.92 -39.10 15.31
N PHE A 264 1.25 -40.33 14.93
CA PHE A 264 1.27 -40.75 13.52
C PHE A 264 -0.11 -40.74 12.88
N THR A 265 -1.15 -41.16 13.62
CA THR A 265 -2.55 -41.12 13.16
C THR A 265 -3.03 -39.69 12.94
N PHE A 266 -2.67 -38.77 13.84
CA PHE A 266 -2.99 -37.35 13.70
C PHE A 266 -2.26 -36.69 12.53
N TRP A 267 -0.98 -37.00 12.34
CA TRP A 267 -0.22 -36.51 11.19
C TRP A 267 -0.81 -37.01 9.86
N LYS A 268 -1.19 -38.30 9.78
CA LYS A 268 -1.91 -38.86 8.62
C LYS A 268 -3.21 -38.10 8.34
N TYR A 269 -3.98 -37.76 9.37
CA TYR A 269 -5.20 -36.97 9.23
C TYR A 269 -4.92 -35.58 8.61
N ILE A 270 -3.91 -34.86 9.09
CA ILE A 270 -3.48 -33.56 8.53
C ILE A 270 -3.09 -33.71 7.05
N CYS A 271 -2.28 -34.73 6.72
CA CYS A 271 -1.88 -34.99 5.33
C CYS A 271 -3.07 -35.23 4.41
N CYS A 272 -4.03 -36.06 4.85
CA CYS A 272 -5.20 -36.39 4.04
C CYS A 272 -6.11 -35.19 3.78
N VAL A 273 -6.35 -34.37 4.81
CA VAL A 273 -7.13 -33.13 4.65
C VAL A 273 -6.39 -32.17 3.70
N SER A 274 -5.08 -31.96 3.89
CA SER A 274 -4.30 -31.03 3.07
C SER A 274 -4.22 -31.45 1.59
N LEU A 275 -3.98 -32.74 1.32
CA LEU A 275 -3.96 -33.28 -0.04
C LEU A 275 -5.35 -33.23 -0.70
N SER A 276 -6.41 -33.47 0.07
CA SER A 276 -7.78 -33.31 -0.42
C SER A 276 -8.07 -31.85 -0.79
N CYS A 277 -7.58 -30.86 -0.03
CA CYS A 277 -7.66 -29.45 -0.40
C CYS A 277 -6.93 -29.16 -1.73
N VAL A 278 -5.74 -29.74 -1.94
CA VAL A 278 -5.01 -29.60 -3.22
C VAL A 278 -5.83 -30.15 -4.38
N ALA A 279 -6.41 -31.36 -4.22
CA ALA A 279 -7.22 -31.99 -5.27
C ALA A 279 -8.45 -31.15 -5.64
N LEU A 280 -9.16 -30.61 -4.63
CA LEU A 280 -10.33 -29.76 -4.86
C LEU A 280 -9.97 -28.43 -5.51
N LEU A 281 -8.90 -27.77 -5.07
CA LEU A 281 -8.42 -26.53 -5.69
C LEU A 281 -7.91 -26.76 -7.11
N PHE A 282 -7.26 -27.90 -7.37
CA PHE A 282 -6.81 -28.28 -8.71
C PHE A 282 -8.00 -28.46 -9.66
N ALA A 283 -9.05 -29.17 -9.23
CA ALA A 283 -10.29 -29.28 -9.99
C ALA A 283 -10.94 -27.92 -10.26
N ALA A 284 -10.95 -27.02 -9.25
CA ALA A 284 -11.48 -25.67 -9.42
C ALA A 284 -10.69 -24.84 -10.44
N VAL A 285 -9.35 -24.95 -10.45
CA VAL A 285 -8.49 -24.27 -11.43
C VAL A 285 -8.67 -24.82 -12.84
N LEU A 286 -8.91 -26.13 -13.00
CA LEU A 286 -9.18 -26.73 -14.32
C LEU A 286 -10.51 -26.27 -14.93
N ILE A 287 -11.51 -26.02 -14.09
CA ILE A 287 -12.82 -25.52 -14.52
C ILE A 287 -12.78 -23.99 -14.75
N SER A 288 -11.83 -23.29 -14.14
CA SER A 288 -11.69 -21.84 -14.29
C SER A 288 -10.98 -21.45 -15.59
N THR A 289 -11.21 -20.22 -16.03
CA THR A 289 -10.51 -19.64 -17.18
C THR A 289 -9.10 -19.16 -16.83
N GLU A 290 -8.67 -19.27 -15.56
CA GLU A 290 -7.38 -18.73 -15.11
C GLU A 290 -6.19 -19.46 -15.75
N LEU A 291 -6.30 -20.75 -16.03
CA LEU A 291 -5.17 -21.53 -16.59
C LEU A 291 -4.68 -20.97 -17.93
N GLN A 292 -5.63 -20.56 -18.78
CA GLN A 292 -5.33 -19.95 -20.08
C GLN A 292 -4.75 -18.53 -19.94
N GLN A 293 -5.14 -17.80 -18.89
CA GLN A 293 -4.63 -16.45 -18.61
C GLN A 293 -3.24 -16.49 -17.97
N VAL A 294 -2.99 -17.44 -17.06
CA VAL A 294 -1.67 -17.67 -16.45
C VAL A 294 -0.63 -18.00 -17.52
N SER A 295 -0.95 -18.88 -18.47
CA SER A 295 -0.01 -19.23 -19.55
C SER A 295 0.33 -18.06 -20.47
N ARG A 296 -0.57 -17.10 -20.63
CA ARG A 296 -0.40 -15.92 -21.50
C ARG A 296 0.42 -14.82 -20.84
N ASN A 297 0.26 -14.62 -19.53
CA ASN A 297 0.80 -13.48 -18.80
C ASN A 297 2.04 -13.83 -17.94
N PHE A 298 2.63 -15.01 -18.14
CA PHE A 298 3.81 -15.46 -17.37
C PHE A 298 5.11 -14.95 -17.99
N TYR A 299 5.58 -13.78 -17.52
CA TYR A 299 6.87 -13.21 -17.93
C TYR A 299 8.03 -13.86 -17.17
N ILE A 300 8.97 -14.49 -17.90
CA ILE A 300 10.09 -15.27 -17.34
C ILE A 300 11.31 -14.40 -16.97
N SER A 301 11.33 -13.11 -17.32
CA SER A 301 12.49 -12.24 -17.14
C SER A 301 12.63 -11.72 -15.70
N GLY A 302 13.72 -12.09 -15.02
CA GLY A 302 14.27 -11.40 -13.83
C GLY A 302 13.54 -11.57 -12.49
N VAL A 303 12.25 -11.91 -12.47
CA VAL A 303 11.40 -11.79 -11.26
C VAL A 303 10.80 -13.11 -10.78
N LEU A 304 11.00 -14.19 -11.55
CA LEU A 304 10.53 -15.52 -11.20
C LEU A 304 11.03 -15.99 -9.83
N PHE A 305 12.30 -15.73 -9.50
CA PHE A 305 12.90 -16.18 -8.25
C PHE A 305 12.36 -15.43 -7.02
N PRO A 306 12.33 -14.07 -6.96
CA PRO A 306 11.68 -13.34 -5.87
C PRO A 306 10.19 -13.68 -5.70
N TRP A 307 9.46 -13.80 -6.81
CA TRP A 307 8.04 -14.19 -6.78
C TRP A 307 7.85 -15.59 -6.19
N LEU A 308 8.64 -16.56 -6.64
CA LEU A 308 8.59 -17.93 -6.13
C LEU A 308 8.97 -17.99 -4.65
N LEU A 309 9.96 -17.21 -4.22
CA LEU A 309 10.34 -17.12 -2.81
C LEU A 309 9.18 -16.60 -1.94
N LEU A 310 8.44 -15.61 -2.43
CA LEU A 310 7.27 -15.08 -1.74
C LEU A 310 6.12 -16.09 -1.69
N GLN A 311 5.89 -16.85 -2.78
CA GLN A 311 4.94 -17.98 -2.77
C GLN A 311 5.35 -19.06 -1.77
N ILE A 312 6.65 -19.38 -1.68
CA ILE A 312 7.21 -20.32 -0.72
C ILE A 312 6.99 -19.83 0.71
N GLN A 313 7.25 -18.55 0.99
CA GLN A 313 7.01 -17.92 2.29
C GLN A 313 5.54 -18.03 2.71
N VAL A 314 4.60 -17.70 1.80
CA VAL A 314 3.17 -17.79 2.11
C VAL A 314 2.73 -19.25 2.28
N GLY A 315 3.22 -20.17 1.46
CA GLY A 315 2.99 -21.61 1.64
C GLY A 315 3.53 -22.15 2.97
N PHE A 316 4.70 -21.67 3.41
CA PHE A 316 5.30 -22.02 4.70
C PHE A 316 4.45 -21.53 5.89
N PHE A 317 4.02 -20.27 5.88
CA PHE A 317 3.14 -19.76 6.94
C PHE A 317 1.77 -20.45 6.92
N ARG A 318 1.27 -20.85 5.75
CA ARG A 318 0.04 -21.65 5.63
C ARG A 318 0.19 -23.02 6.27
N PHE A 319 1.34 -23.68 6.09
CA PHE A 319 1.67 -24.93 6.78
C PHE A 319 1.66 -24.77 8.31
N ILE A 320 2.34 -23.75 8.83
CA ILE A 320 2.39 -23.49 10.28
C ILE A 320 1.00 -23.20 10.81
N PHE A 321 0.24 -22.32 10.14
CA PHE A 321 -1.12 -21.95 10.53
C PHE A 321 -2.02 -23.17 10.61
N PHE A 322 -2.06 -23.99 9.55
CA PHE A 322 -2.92 -25.16 9.48
C PHE A 322 -2.59 -26.17 10.58
N SER A 323 -1.31 -26.50 10.74
CA SER A 323 -0.87 -27.51 11.72
C SER A 323 -1.06 -27.04 13.16
N SER A 324 -0.66 -25.80 13.47
CA SER A 324 -0.78 -25.25 14.83
C SER A 324 -2.22 -25.00 15.23
N THR A 325 -3.10 -24.60 14.31
CA THR A 325 -4.52 -24.39 14.61
C THR A 325 -5.24 -25.71 14.89
N LEU A 326 -4.99 -26.76 14.10
CA LEU A 326 -5.56 -28.09 14.38
C LEU A 326 -5.10 -28.64 15.73
N LEU A 327 -3.82 -28.47 16.07
CA LEU A 327 -3.29 -28.85 17.39
C LEU A 327 -3.91 -28.02 18.51
N LEU A 328 -4.10 -26.71 18.30
CA LEU A 328 -4.73 -25.82 19.28
C LEU A 328 -6.20 -26.17 19.51
N ILE A 329 -6.94 -26.53 18.46
CA ILE A 329 -8.34 -27.01 18.58
C ILE A 329 -8.38 -28.31 19.38
N ARG A 330 -7.47 -29.25 19.09
CA ARG A 330 -7.37 -30.52 19.83
C ARG A 330 -7.01 -30.30 21.31
N ALA A 331 -6.15 -29.33 21.61
CA ALA A 331 -5.71 -29.03 22.97
C ALA A 331 -6.70 -28.16 23.76
N THR A 332 -7.56 -27.40 23.09
CA THR A 332 -8.51 -26.46 23.70
C THR A 332 -9.92 -26.65 23.14
N CYS A 333 -10.38 -25.75 22.28
CA CYS A 333 -11.64 -25.82 21.56
C CYS A 333 -11.62 -24.85 20.36
N ALA A 334 -12.59 -24.99 19.45
CA ALA A 334 -12.73 -24.16 18.27
C ALA A 334 -12.87 -22.66 18.59
N THR A 335 -13.60 -22.31 19.66
CA THR A 335 -13.82 -20.91 20.04
C THR A 335 -12.55 -20.22 20.52
N THR A 336 -11.68 -20.93 21.27
CA THR A 336 -10.37 -20.40 21.67
C THR A 336 -9.45 -20.21 20.46
N ALA A 337 -9.42 -21.16 19.53
CA ALA A 337 -8.63 -21.02 18.31
C ALA A 337 -9.09 -19.81 17.47
N ASN A 338 -10.40 -19.66 17.26
CA ASN A 338 -10.97 -18.51 16.55
C ASN A 338 -10.71 -17.17 17.28
N PHE A 339 -10.72 -17.15 18.61
CA PHE A 339 -10.39 -15.95 19.39
C PHE A 339 -8.97 -15.47 19.11
N VAL A 340 -8.00 -16.39 19.13
CA VAL A 340 -6.60 -16.09 18.84
C VAL A 340 -6.42 -15.57 17.42
N ILE A 341 -7.12 -16.17 16.45
CA ILE A 341 -7.06 -15.75 15.03
C ILE A 341 -7.59 -14.32 14.85
N VAL A 342 -8.77 -14.01 15.38
CA VAL A 342 -9.35 -12.66 15.27
C VAL A 342 -8.51 -11.62 16.02
N LEU A 343 -7.95 -11.97 17.18
CA LEU A 343 -7.04 -11.09 17.91
C LEU A 343 -5.75 -10.80 17.12
N ALA A 344 -5.23 -11.79 16.39
CA ALA A 344 -4.09 -11.60 15.51
C ALA A 344 -4.40 -10.60 14.38
N TYR A 345 -5.56 -10.72 13.72
CA TYR A 345 -5.99 -9.75 12.70
C TYR A 345 -6.21 -8.33 13.27
N ALA A 346 -6.81 -8.22 14.46
CA ALA A 346 -7.04 -6.92 15.10
C ALA A 346 -5.73 -6.21 15.48
N SER A 347 -4.76 -6.97 16.01
CA SER A 347 -3.46 -6.41 16.40
C SER A 347 -2.60 -6.01 15.18
N GLN A 348 -2.78 -6.67 14.04
CA GLN A 348 -2.07 -6.36 12.80
C GLN A 348 -2.31 -4.92 12.33
N MET A 349 -3.53 -4.37 12.52
CA MET A 349 -3.85 -2.98 12.18
C MET A 349 -2.95 -1.96 12.90
N THR A 350 -2.43 -2.30 14.07
CA THR A 350 -1.51 -1.45 14.82
C THR A 350 -0.11 -1.46 14.21
N ILE A 351 0.31 -2.62 13.67
CA ILE A 351 1.66 -2.85 13.17
C ILE A 351 1.82 -2.34 11.73
N LEU A 352 0.79 -2.45 10.88
CA LEU A 352 0.92 -2.05 9.47
C LEU A 352 0.68 -0.56 9.20
N THR A 353 -0.10 0.14 10.03
CA THR A 353 -0.54 1.52 9.75
C THR A 353 0.39 2.58 10.36
N PHE A 354 1.71 2.34 10.35
CA PHE A 354 2.73 3.15 11.02
C PHE A 354 2.40 4.66 11.03
N SER A 355 2.06 5.17 12.23
CA SER A 355 1.93 6.59 12.63
C SER A 355 0.68 7.43 12.29
N SER A 356 -0.30 6.96 11.51
CA SER A 356 -1.45 7.80 11.06
C SER A 356 -2.86 7.26 11.39
N LEU A 357 -3.04 6.60 12.54
CA LEU A 357 -4.35 6.06 12.95
C LEU A 357 -5.37 7.16 13.33
N LEU A 358 -6.61 7.02 12.83
CA LEU A 358 -7.77 7.83 13.25
C LEU A 358 -8.07 7.62 14.74
N SER A 359 -8.69 8.61 15.39
CA SER A 359 -9.10 8.51 16.79
C SER A 359 -10.04 7.33 17.05
N SER A 360 -10.97 7.04 16.13
CA SER A 360 -11.85 5.86 16.20
C SER A 360 -11.06 4.55 16.18
N GLN A 361 -10.07 4.43 15.30
CA GLN A 361 -9.26 3.22 15.16
C GLN A 361 -8.44 2.93 16.42
N LYS A 362 -7.88 3.99 17.04
CA LYS A 362 -7.18 3.88 18.34
C LYS A 362 -8.09 3.34 19.45
N ILE A 363 -9.35 3.79 19.48
CA ILE A 363 -10.36 3.28 20.43
C ILE A 363 -10.63 1.79 20.15
N GLY A 364 -10.86 1.43 18.89
CA GLY A 364 -11.09 0.03 18.48
C GLY A 364 -9.94 -0.90 18.90
N ILE A 365 -8.69 -0.51 18.65
CA ILE A 365 -7.49 -1.25 19.07
C ILE A 365 -7.42 -1.42 20.58
N THR A 366 -7.72 -0.35 21.33
CA THR A 366 -7.74 -0.39 22.81
C THR A 366 -8.77 -1.40 23.31
N VAL A 367 -9.95 -1.44 22.70
CA VAL A 367 -11.01 -2.41 23.00
C VAL A 367 -10.56 -3.84 22.72
N CYS A 368 -9.87 -4.08 21.60
CA CYS A 368 -9.32 -5.40 21.27
C CYS A 368 -8.28 -5.88 22.30
N ILE A 369 -7.36 -5.02 22.73
CA ILE A 369 -6.36 -5.34 23.75
C ILE A 369 -7.05 -5.66 25.08
N ALA A 370 -8.01 -4.84 25.51
CA ALA A 370 -8.77 -5.05 26.74
C ALA A 370 -9.53 -6.40 26.71
N SER A 371 -10.12 -6.75 25.56
CA SER A 371 -10.77 -8.04 25.38
C SER A 371 -9.79 -9.22 25.47
N GLY A 372 -8.61 -9.12 24.84
CA GLY A 372 -7.56 -10.14 24.94
C GLY A 372 -7.12 -10.37 26.38
N VAL A 373 -6.90 -9.31 27.14
CA VAL A 373 -6.55 -9.38 28.58
C VAL A 373 -7.69 -10.02 29.39
N TRP A 374 -8.94 -9.66 29.11
CA TRP A 374 -10.10 -10.25 29.78
C TRP A 374 -10.19 -11.76 29.49
N PHE A 375 -10.11 -12.16 28.22
CA PHE A 375 -10.16 -13.56 27.82
C PHE A 375 -9.06 -14.42 28.47
N LEU A 376 -7.84 -13.87 28.57
CA LEU A 376 -6.71 -14.54 29.23
C LEU A 376 -6.84 -14.57 30.76
N LYS A 377 -7.44 -13.54 31.36
CA LYS A 377 -7.70 -13.48 32.81
C LYS A 377 -8.74 -14.51 33.24
N ASP A 378 -9.69 -14.86 32.39
CA ASP A 378 -10.67 -15.93 32.63
C ASP A 378 -10.00 -17.33 32.60
N HIS A 379 -8.87 -17.47 31.90
CA HIS A 379 -8.02 -18.68 31.89
C HIS A 379 -6.96 -18.69 33.02
N ARG A 380 -7.15 -17.95 34.13
CA ARG A 380 -6.13 -17.56 35.14
C ARG A 380 -5.32 -18.67 35.82
N GLN A 381 -5.62 -19.96 35.64
CA GLN A 381 -4.71 -21.04 36.06
C GLN A 381 -3.49 -21.21 35.11
N SER A 382 -3.49 -20.58 33.93
CA SER A 382 -2.50 -20.78 32.86
C SER A 382 -1.32 -19.79 32.81
N LEU A 383 -1.48 -18.56 33.29
CA LEU A 383 -0.53 -17.46 33.04
C LEU A 383 0.37 -17.13 34.23
N GLY A 384 -0.09 -17.42 35.45
CA GLY A 384 0.71 -17.27 36.67
C GLY A 384 1.99 -18.10 36.61
N THR A 385 1.93 -19.29 36.02
CA THR A 385 3.07 -20.21 35.83
C THR A 385 4.02 -19.78 34.71
N LEU A 386 3.53 -19.13 33.64
CA LEU A 386 4.38 -18.66 32.53
C LEU A 386 5.25 -17.48 32.97
N PHE A 387 4.67 -16.52 33.71
CA PHE A 387 5.42 -15.39 34.28
C PHE A 387 6.33 -15.82 35.43
N TYR A 388 5.89 -16.73 36.29
CA TYR A 388 6.73 -17.30 37.36
C TYR A 388 7.91 -18.14 36.83
N TRP A 389 7.81 -18.68 35.61
CA TRP A 389 8.91 -19.42 34.97
C TRP A 389 9.90 -18.51 34.24
N LEU A 390 9.44 -17.41 33.62
CA LEU A 390 10.31 -16.34 33.11
C LEU A 390 11.15 -15.70 34.24
N GLU A 391 10.67 -15.76 35.48
CA GLU A 391 11.39 -15.32 36.68
C GLU A 391 12.27 -16.40 37.34
N LYS A 392 12.15 -17.69 36.99
CA LYS A 392 12.91 -18.76 37.68
C LYS A 392 14.37 -18.84 37.18
N PRO A 393 15.37 -18.60 38.06
CA PRO A 393 16.78 -18.57 37.70
C PRO A 393 17.42 -19.98 37.74
N SER A 394 16.93 -20.92 36.94
CA SER A 394 17.49 -22.28 36.88
C SER A 394 18.02 -22.63 35.48
N LEU A 395 19.09 -21.94 35.08
CA LEU A 395 20.08 -22.39 34.10
C LEU A 395 21.47 -22.00 34.65
N PRO A 396 22.46 -22.91 34.64
CA PRO A 396 23.75 -22.64 35.25
C PRO A 396 24.52 -21.60 34.44
N ARG A 397 24.83 -20.49 35.13
CA ARG A 397 26.04 -19.68 35.01
C ARG A 397 26.48 -19.28 33.58
N ASN A 398 25.81 -18.27 33.01
CA ASN A 398 26.47 -17.19 32.27
C ASN A 398 25.75 -15.87 32.58
N LYS A 399 26.25 -15.18 33.60
CA LYS A 399 25.51 -14.22 34.43
C LYS A 399 25.48 -12.78 33.91
N GLU A 400 25.88 -12.52 32.67
CA GLU A 400 26.04 -11.13 32.18
C GLU A 400 25.06 -10.72 31.07
N TYR A 401 24.51 -11.66 30.29
CA TYR A 401 23.67 -11.29 29.13
C TYR A 401 22.16 -11.15 29.43
N PHE A 402 21.65 -11.78 30.50
CA PHE A 402 20.20 -11.84 30.74
C PHE A 402 19.63 -10.69 31.58
N LYS A 403 20.44 -9.98 32.39
CA LYS A 403 19.98 -8.77 33.11
C LYS A 403 19.66 -7.61 32.16
N PHE A 404 20.24 -7.60 30.96
CA PHE A 404 20.05 -6.53 29.97
C PHE A 404 18.70 -6.59 29.24
N PHE A 405 18.03 -7.74 29.17
CA PHE A 405 16.78 -7.91 28.40
C PHE A 405 15.51 -7.64 29.20
N THR A 406 15.50 -7.93 30.51
CA THR A 406 14.28 -7.83 31.33
C THR A 406 14.02 -6.40 31.79
N LEU A 407 15.07 -5.67 32.23
CA LEU A 407 14.95 -4.26 32.61
C LEU A 407 14.65 -3.38 31.39
N ARG A 408 15.27 -3.65 30.23
CA ARG A 408 15.02 -2.92 28.99
C ARG A 408 13.60 -3.14 28.46
N ARG A 409 13.01 -4.34 28.61
CA ARG A 409 11.61 -4.59 28.19
C ARG A 409 10.60 -3.97 29.15
N ILE A 410 10.82 -4.02 30.46
CA ILE A 410 9.96 -3.34 31.43
C ILE A 410 10.07 -1.82 31.24
N LEU A 411 11.28 -1.30 31.00
CA LEU A 411 11.49 0.11 30.72
C LEU A 411 10.91 0.51 29.35
N ILE A 412 10.99 -0.32 28.31
CA ILE A 412 10.35 -0.05 27.01
C ILE A 412 8.84 -0.11 27.12
N THR A 413 8.25 -1.08 27.83
CA THR A 413 6.80 -1.15 28.03
C THR A 413 6.31 -0.02 28.93
N ALA A 414 7.07 0.37 29.96
CA ALA A 414 6.77 1.54 30.79
C ALA A 414 6.95 2.85 30.00
N ILE A 415 7.98 2.99 29.17
CA ILE A 415 8.19 4.12 28.28
C ILE A 415 7.08 4.17 27.23
N VAL A 416 6.65 3.06 26.63
CA VAL A 416 5.53 3.03 25.69
C VAL A 416 4.23 3.38 26.40
N MET A 417 3.98 2.88 27.61
CA MET A 417 2.79 3.22 28.40
C MET A 417 2.80 4.68 28.87
N VAL A 418 3.97 5.21 29.27
CA VAL A 418 4.16 6.62 29.66
C VAL A 418 4.14 7.54 28.43
N SER A 419 4.67 7.12 27.28
CA SER A 419 4.54 7.83 26.00
C SER A 419 3.10 7.81 25.48
N CYS A 420 2.35 6.72 25.71
CA CYS A 420 0.92 6.67 25.47
C CYS A 420 0.13 7.53 26.46
N HIS A 421 0.58 7.65 27.72
CA HIS A 421 -0.08 8.47 28.74
C HIS A 421 0.23 9.97 28.60
N ILE A 422 1.48 10.33 28.28
CA ILE A 422 1.92 11.69 27.90
C ILE A 422 1.30 12.07 26.54
N GLY A 423 1.21 11.13 25.60
CA GLY A 423 0.47 11.32 24.35
C GLY A 423 -1.06 11.47 24.53
N PHE A 424 -1.61 10.99 25.65
CA PHE A 424 -3.02 11.18 26.03
C PHE A 424 -3.26 12.51 26.78
N GLN A 425 -2.26 13.05 27.46
CA GLN A 425 -2.34 14.33 28.18
C GLN A 425 -2.06 15.55 27.28
N ILE A 426 -1.50 15.36 26.08
CA ILE A 426 -1.35 16.43 25.08
C ILE A 426 -2.61 16.47 24.20
N ARG A 427 -3.76 16.78 24.79
CA ARG A 427 -4.86 17.40 24.05
C ARG A 427 -5.79 18.15 25.00
N GLY A 428 -5.35 19.34 25.33
CA GLY A 428 -6.19 20.30 26.03
C GLY A 428 -5.42 21.58 26.28
N PHE A 429 -4.95 22.26 25.22
CA PHE A 429 -4.68 23.70 25.14
C PHE A 429 -4.03 24.01 23.78
N TYR A 430 -4.75 23.78 22.69
CA TYR A 430 -4.63 24.67 21.52
C TYR A 430 -5.93 25.45 21.45
N ARG A 431 -6.11 26.28 22.48
CA ARG A 431 -6.85 27.52 22.29
C ARG A 431 -5.95 28.30 21.34
N THR A 432 -6.43 28.55 20.12
CA THR A 432 -5.87 29.57 19.25
C THR A 432 -5.97 30.90 20.00
N GLU A 433 -5.00 31.18 20.87
CA GLU A 433 -4.60 32.56 21.09
C GLU A 433 -4.13 33.03 19.73
N ALA A 434 -5.00 33.76 19.04
CA ALA A 434 -4.60 34.66 18.00
C ALA A 434 -3.62 35.65 18.65
N GLN A 435 -2.34 35.29 18.69
CA GLN A 435 -1.29 36.28 18.86
C GLN A 435 -1.42 37.22 17.67
N SER A 436 -1.77 38.47 17.97
CA SER A 436 -1.66 39.58 17.03
C SER A 436 -0.29 39.51 16.32
N PRO A 437 -0.23 39.85 15.02
CA PRO A 437 0.97 39.67 14.23
C PRO A 437 2.14 40.38 14.90
N LEU A 438 3.21 39.65 15.21
CA LEU A 438 4.38 40.26 15.85
C LEU A 438 5.04 41.26 14.88
N PHE A 439 4.89 41.09 13.56
CA PHE A 439 5.50 41.97 12.56
C PHE A 439 4.70 42.09 11.25
N SER A 440 4.85 43.24 10.60
CA SER A 440 4.54 43.40 9.18
C SER A 440 5.70 42.83 8.37
N PRO A 441 5.50 41.77 7.57
CA PRO A 441 6.54 41.26 6.69
C PRO A 441 6.97 42.35 5.70
N PRO A 442 8.23 42.36 5.26
CA PRO A 442 8.72 43.38 4.34
C PRO A 442 7.85 43.41 3.09
N THR A 443 7.41 44.60 2.69
CA THR A 443 6.91 44.84 1.34
C THR A 443 8.02 44.47 0.37
N PRO A 444 7.85 43.49 -0.53
CA PRO A 444 8.87 43.21 -1.55
C PRO A 444 9.22 44.49 -2.33
N ASP A 445 10.51 44.84 -2.30
CA ASP A 445 11.10 45.96 -3.04
C ASP A 445 11.36 45.60 -4.52
N HIS A 446 11.31 44.31 -4.88
CA HIS A 446 11.62 43.80 -6.22
C HIS A 446 10.68 42.67 -6.69
N ASP A 447 9.49 43.03 -7.19
CA ASP A 447 8.53 42.05 -7.74
C ASP A 447 9.00 41.47 -9.10
N ALA A 448 9.71 42.25 -9.93
CA ALA A 448 10.12 41.88 -11.30
C ALA A 448 11.48 41.13 -11.38
N TYR A 449 11.70 40.18 -10.48
CA TYR A 449 13.02 39.56 -10.25
C TYR A 449 13.50 38.58 -11.34
N LEU A 450 12.65 38.15 -12.26
CA LEU A 450 13.04 37.33 -13.42
C LEU A 450 13.36 38.16 -14.67
N GLY A 451 13.16 39.48 -14.62
CA GLY A 451 13.25 40.35 -15.79
C GLY A 451 12.08 40.16 -16.76
N PRO A 452 12.13 40.80 -17.95
CA PRO A 452 11.04 40.72 -18.92
C PRO A 452 10.78 39.29 -19.41
N ARG A 453 9.50 38.94 -19.58
CA ARG A 453 9.09 37.63 -20.08
C ARG A 453 9.66 37.37 -21.48
N ALA A 454 10.18 36.16 -21.69
CA ALA A 454 10.59 35.67 -23.00
C ALA A 454 9.48 35.79 -24.06
N ARG A 455 9.85 35.98 -25.33
CA ARG A 455 8.91 36.03 -26.45
C ARG A 455 8.06 34.74 -26.54
N PRO A 456 6.82 34.83 -27.06
CA PRO A 456 5.89 33.70 -27.07
C PRO A 456 6.30 32.54 -28.00
N ASP A 457 7.26 32.75 -28.90
CA ASP A 457 7.76 31.78 -29.88
C ASP A 457 9.09 31.12 -29.47
N ILE A 458 9.68 31.51 -28.32
CA ILE A 458 10.95 30.94 -27.85
C ILE A 458 10.78 29.49 -27.40
N LEU A 459 11.73 28.65 -27.81
CA LEU A 459 11.82 27.24 -27.46
C LEU A 459 12.99 27.00 -26.52
N ALA A 460 12.84 26.11 -25.54
CA ALA A 460 13.96 25.64 -24.73
C ALA A 460 14.63 24.43 -25.40
N ASN A 461 15.97 24.43 -25.47
CA ASN A 461 16.74 23.26 -25.85
C ASN A 461 16.80 22.27 -24.68
N LEU A 462 15.89 21.29 -24.70
CA LEU A 462 15.73 20.32 -23.63
C LEU A 462 16.97 19.41 -23.48
N ASP A 463 17.65 19.06 -24.58
CA ASP A 463 18.85 18.21 -24.53
C ASP A 463 20.02 18.94 -23.87
N LEU A 464 20.22 20.23 -24.19
CA LEU A 464 21.23 21.05 -23.55
C LEU A 464 20.95 21.23 -22.04
N LEU A 465 19.69 21.48 -21.68
CA LEU A 465 19.29 21.59 -20.28
C LEU A 465 19.61 20.31 -19.49
N VAL A 466 19.31 19.15 -20.07
CA VAL A 466 19.60 17.85 -19.45
C VAL A 466 21.11 17.60 -19.38
N ASP A 467 21.88 17.88 -20.43
CA ASP A 467 23.33 17.71 -20.41
C ASP A 467 24.02 18.61 -19.36
N GLU A 468 23.55 19.84 -19.16
CA GLU A 468 24.14 20.73 -18.18
C GLU A 468 23.78 20.39 -16.73
N CYS A 469 22.56 19.92 -16.49
CA CYS A 469 22.09 19.62 -15.14
C CYS A 469 22.31 18.18 -14.70
N ARG A 470 22.46 17.24 -15.64
CA ARG A 470 22.67 15.80 -15.36
C ARG A 470 23.97 15.28 -15.92
N GLY A 471 24.31 15.67 -17.15
CA GLY A 471 25.33 15.03 -17.97
C GLY A 471 24.79 13.81 -18.72
N PRO A 472 25.70 12.96 -19.24
CA PRO A 472 25.34 11.85 -20.12
C PRO A 472 24.46 10.82 -19.42
N TYR A 473 23.62 10.13 -20.19
CA TYR A 473 22.65 9.17 -19.67
C TYR A 473 23.31 8.00 -18.92
N GLU A 474 24.42 7.47 -19.45
CA GLU A 474 25.14 6.33 -18.88
C GLU A 474 25.79 6.67 -17.52
N LYS A 475 26.12 7.95 -17.32
CA LYS A 475 26.81 8.43 -16.12
C LYS A 475 26.32 9.83 -15.76
N PRO A 476 25.24 9.96 -14.96
CA PRO A 476 24.67 11.23 -14.58
C PRO A 476 25.51 11.94 -13.50
N GLU A 477 26.69 12.39 -13.90
CA GLU A 477 27.73 12.92 -13.01
C GLU A 477 27.45 14.32 -12.45
N LYS A 478 26.64 15.13 -13.13
CA LYS A 478 26.24 16.48 -12.68
C LYS A 478 24.95 16.47 -11.86
N LEU A 479 24.17 15.39 -11.91
CA LEU A 479 22.82 15.25 -11.34
C LEU A 479 22.70 15.68 -9.86
N ARG A 480 23.76 15.43 -9.07
CA ARG A 480 23.74 15.70 -7.63
C ARG A 480 24.13 17.14 -7.28
N ASP A 481 24.76 17.88 -8.19
CA ASP A 481 25.13 19.30 -7.99
C ASP A 481 23.96 20.22 -8.38
N VAL A 482 22.91 20.17 -7.55
CA VAL A 482 21.66 20.89 -7.80
C VAL A 482 21.88 22.39 -7.84
N ARG A 483 22.77 22.92 -6.98
CA ARG A 483 23.04 24.36 -6.94
C ARG A 483 23.62 24.86 -8.26
N ARG A 484 24.59 24.14 -8.83
CA ARG A 484 25.14 24.46 -10.15
C ARG A 484 24.07 24.47 -11.24
N CYS A 485 23.18 23.49 -11.25
CA CYS A 485 22.07 23.45 -12.20
C CYS A 485 21.14 24.67 -12.03
N ILE A 486 20.69 24.94 -10.80
CA ILE A 486 19.81 26.09 -10.50
C ILE A 486 20.44 27.43 -10.91
N ASP A 487 21.72 27.63 -10.61
CA ASP A 487 22.45 28.84 -10.97
C ASP A 487 22.55 28.99 -12.51
N TYR A 488 22.76 27.89 -13.24
CA TYR A 488 22.72 27.87 -14.70
C TYR A 488 21.33 28.24 -15.23
N LEU A 489 20.26 27.64 -14.68
CA LEU A 489 18.88 27.94 -15.06
C LEU A 489 18.53 29.41 -14.81
N ALA A 490 19.03 30.01 -13.72
CA ALA A 490 18.80 31.41 -13.38
C ALA A 490 19.56 32.39 -14.29
N THR A 491 20.84 32.11 -14.58
CA THR A 491 21.76 33.11 -15.15
C THR A 491 22.09 32.93 -16.63
N ARG A 492 21.85 31.75 -17.22
CA ARG A 492 22.25 31.40 -18.59
C ARG A 492 21.07 31.18 -19.53
N GLN A 493 19.96 31.91 -19.37
CA GLN A 493 18.76 31.71 -20.19
C GLN A 493 19.03 31.83 -21.70
N ASP A 494 19.88 32.77 -22.09
CA ASP A 494 20.24 33.01 -23.50
C ASP A 494 20.97 31.84 -24.17
N THR A 495 21.52 30.89 -23.40
CA THR A 495 22.24 29.74 -23.99
C THR A 495 21.28 28.61 -24.36
N TYR A 496 20.18 28.45 -23.64
CA TYR A 496 19.23 27.36 -23.84
C TYR A 496 17.88 27.80 -24.41
N PHE A 497 17.61 29.11 -24.49
CA PHE A 497 16.49 29.66 -25.24
C PHE A 497 16.87 29.92 -26.68
N GLN A 498 16.12 29.30 -27.59
CA GLN A 498 16.34 29.34 -29.02
C GLN A 498 15.17 30.01 -29.71
N VAL A 499 15.48 30.84 -30.71
CA VAL A 499 14.49 31.36 -31.66
C VAL A 499 14.28 30.31 -32.74
N PRO A 500 13.04 29.97 -33.11
CA PRO A 500 12.78 28.99 -34.17
C PRO A 500 13.44 29.40 -35.49
N GLU A 501 14.04 28.44 -36.22
CA GLU A 501 14.53 28.70 -37.58
C GLU A 501 13.35 29.05 -38.52
N ALA A 502 13.55 30.01 -39.42
CA ALA A 502 12.53 30.48 -40.35
C ALA A 502 12.04 29.33 -41.25
N GLY A 503 10.83 28.81 -40.98
CA GLY A 503 10.19 27.75 -41.78
C GLY A 503 9.70 26.54 -40.97
N GLN A 504 10.14 26.34 -39.73
CA GLN A 504 9.59 25.32 -38.84
C GLN A 504 8.34 25.86 -38.13
N ALA A 505 7.17 25.68 -38.73
CA ALA A 505 5.91 25.87 -38.01
C ALA A 505 5.87 24.84 -36.86
N VAL A 506 5.82 25.34 -35.62
CA VAL A 506 5.66 24.54 -34.41
C VAL A 506 4.44 23.64 -34.58
N THR A 507 4.67 22.33 -34.69
CA THR A 507 3.68 21.31 -34.99
C THR A 507 2.50 21.45 -34.04
N ALA A 508 1.33 21.79 -34.60
CA ALA A 508 0.11 22.02 -33.85
C ALA A 508 -0.33 20.73 -33.15
N THR A 509 -0.09 20.64 -31.84
CA THR A 509 -0.55 19.52 -30.98
C THR A 509 -1.97 19.72 -30.44
N VAL A 510 -2.68 20.76 -30.87
CA VAL A 510 -4.09 20.99 -30.55
C VAL A 510 -4.83 21.32 -31.85
N SER A 511 -5.88 20.55 -32.15
CA SER A 511 -6.83 20.89 -33.23
C SER A 511 -7.33 22.32 -33.00
N LYS A 512 -7.27 23.18 -34.02
CA LYS A 512 -7.84 24.54 -33.98
C LYS A 512 -9.34 24.44 -33.69
N GLN A 513 -9.73 24.47 -32.42
CA GLN A 513 -11.09 24.71 -32.02
C GLN A 513 -11.29 26.22 -31.92
N GLY A 514 -11.88 26.81 -32.97
CA GLY A 514 -12.35 28.19 -32.99
C GLY A 514 -11.43 29.20 -33.68
N SER A 515 -12.07 30.23 -34.22
CA SER A 515 -11.43 31.47 -34.69
C SER A 515 -11.04 32.33 -33.49
N ASP A 516 -9.99 31.94 -32.77
CA ASP A 516 -9.50 32.74 -31.64
C ASP A 516 -8.49 33.77 -32.15
N ASP A 517 -8.90 35.03 -32.16
CA ASP A 517 -8.07 36.26 -32.23
C ASP A 517 -7.12 36.39 -31.02
N SER A 518 -6.56 35.27 -30.55
CA SER A 518 -5.58 35.27 -29.47
C SER A 518 -4.23 35.72 -30.03
N ASN A 519 -3.72 36.83 -29.49
CA ASN A 519 -2.41 37.42 -29.82
C ASN A 519 -1.21 36.56 -29.34
N CYS A 520 -1.37 35.24 -29.30
CA CYS A 520 -0.44 34.28 -28.69
C CYS A 520 0.72 33.89 -29.63
N GLY A 521 0.57 34.04 -30.95
CA GLY A 521 1.62 33.70 -31.92
C GLY A 521 2.01 32.21 -31.94
N GLY A 522 1.16 31.31 -31.45
CA GLY A 522 1.40 29.85 -31.38
C GLY A 522 0.23 29.09 -30.70
N PRO A 523 0.38 27.78 -30.41
CA PRO A 523 -0.69 26.99 -29.81
C PRO A 523 -0.96 27.41 -28.36
N ILE A 524 -2.22 27.27 -27.95
CA ILE A 524 -2.65 27.36 -26.55
C ILE A 524 -2.31 26.04 -25.86
N ILE A 525 -1.59 26.10 -24.75
CA ILE A 525 -1.20 24.92 -23.98
C ILE A 525 -2.21 24.68 -22.85
N LEU A 526 -2.70 23.44 -22.75
CA LEU A 526 -3.59 23.01 -21.67
C LEU A 526 -2.77 22.56 -20.45
N TYR A 527 -3.17 23.07 -19.30
CA TYR A 527 -2.64 22.70 -17.99
C TYR A 527 -3.75 21.93 -17.29
N HIS A 528 -3.42 20.75 -16.78
CA HIS A 528 -4.38 19.85 -16.16
C HIS A 528 -3.99 19.59 -14.72
N VAL A 529 -4.98 19.65 -13.83
CA VAL A 529 -4.85 19.13 -12.46
C VAL A 529 -6.07 18.27 -12.16
N TRP A 530 -5.88 17.20 -11.39
CA TRP A 530 -6.97 16.37 -10.89
C TRP A 530 -7.04 16.45 -9.38
N TRP A 531 -8.25 16.51 -8.83
CA TRP A 531 -8.46 16.57 -7.39
C TRP A 531 -9.64 15.74 -6.91
N SER A 532 -9.46 15.09 -5.77
CA SER A 532 -10.49 14.35 -5.05
C SER A 532 -10.62 14.88 -3.63
N GLY A 533 -11.67 15.67 -3.39
CA GLY A 533 -11.95 16.27 -2.08
C GLY A 533 -12.37 17.74 -2.19
N PRO A 534 -12.62 18.42 -1.06
CA PRO A 534 -12.88 19.86 -1.04
C PRO A 534 -11.62 20.65 -1.44
N PRO A 535 -11.77 21.86 -2.02
CA PRO A 535 -10.63 22.71 -2.29
C PRO A 535 -10.05 23.27 -0.98
N SER A 536 -8.77 23.60 -0.97
CA SER A 536 -8.08 24.15 0.20
C SER A 536 -7.21 25.34 -0.18
N TRP A 537 -6.49 25.91 0.81
CA TRP A 537 -5.51 26.95 0.55
C TRP A 537 -4.42 26.52 -0.44
N ARG A 538 -4.11 25.22 -0.57
CA ARG A 538 -3.14 24.69 -1.54
C ARG A 538 -3.64 24.82 -2.97
N THR A 539 -4.89 24.43 -3.19
CA THR A 539 -5.57 24.60 -4.47
C THR A 539 -5.59 26.07 -4.87
N GLU A 540 -5.92 26.94 -3.91
CA GLU A 540 -5.90 28.38 -4.11
C GLU A 540 -4.49 28.88 -4.48
N LEU A 541 -3.47 28.43 -3.75
CA LEU A 541 -2.08 28.81 -4.00
C LEU A 541 -1.58 28.32 -5.38
N PHE A 542 -1.92 27.10 -5.77
CA PHE A 542 -1.65 26.56 -7.11
C PHE A 542 -2.26 27.47 -8.18
N ILE A 543 -3.57 27.76 -8.09
CA ILE A 543 -4.28 28.60 -9.06
C ILE A 543 -3.64 30.00 -9.13
N LYS A 544 -3.33 30.59 -7.96
CA LYS A 544 -2.63 31.88 -7.89
C LYS A 544 -1.26 31.83 -8.58
N SER A 545 -0.47 30.80 -8.33
CA SER A 545 0.85 30.63 -8.95
C SER A 545 0.76 30.49 -10.48
N TYR A 546 -0.29 29.82 -10.98
CA TYR A 546 -0.58 29.74 -12.40
C TYR A 546 -0.81 31.11 -13.03
N PHE A 547 -1.67 31.93 -12.44
CA PHE A 547 -1.92 33.29 -12.94
C PHE A 547 -0.73 34.23 -12.77
N TYR A 548 0.05 34.03 -11.71
CA TYR A 548 1.24 34.82 -11.42
C TYR A 548 2.34 34.58 -12.46
N THR A 549 2.51 33.33 -12.91
CA THR A 549 3.68 32.94 -13.70
C THR A 549 3.40 32.65 -15.17
N GLN A 550 2.24 32.10 -15.54
CA GLN A 550 1.98 31.63 -16.91
C GLN A 550 1.44 32.75 -17.81
N ARG A 551 1.73 32.65 -19.13
CA ARG A 551 1.21 33.58 -20.14
C ARG A 551 -0.26 33.26 -20.48
N LEU A 552 -1.19 33.96 -19.83
CA LEU A 552 -2.64 33.69 -19.92
C LEU A 552 -3.26 33.75 -21.33
N ALA A 553 -2.68 34.54 -22.24
CA ALA A 553 -3.11 34.56 -23.64
C ALA A 553 -2.85 33.21 -24.35
N CYS A 554 -1.94 32.40 -23.82
CA CYS A 554 -1.38 31.20 -24.43
C CYS A 554 -1.58 29.92 -23.62
N SER A 555 -2.34 29.99 -22.52
CA SER A 555 -2.53 28.88 -21.60
C SER A 555 -3.98 28.79 -21.13
N ARG A 556 -4.45 27.57 -20.82
CA ARG A 556 -5.74 27.33 -20.16
C ARG A 556 -5.57 26.32 -19.04
N LEU A 557 -6.19 26.57 -17.89
CA LEU A 557 -6.14 25.69 -16.72
C LEU A 557 -7.43 24.88 -16.62
N TRP A 558 -7.32 23.57 -16.72
CA TRP A 558 -8.44 22.63 -16.55
C TRP A 558 -8.29 21.89 -15.22
N ILE A 559 -9.28 22.06 -14.36
CA ILE A 559 -9.33 21.47 -13.02
C ILE A 559 -10.37 20.36 -13.05
N TRP A 560 -9.91 19.12 -12.95
CA TRP A 560 -10.73 17.92 -13.00
C TRP A 560 -11.12 17.47 -11.59
N ILE A 561 -12.42 17.43 -11.30
CA ILE A 561 -12.96 17.09 -9.99
C ILE A 561 -13.52 15.69 -10.00
N ASN A 562 -12.98 14.82 -9.16
CA ASN A 562 -13.40 13.42 -9.03
C ASN A 562 -14.84 13.30 -8.49
N VAL A 563 -15.80 13.01 -9.37
CA VAL A 563 -17.20 12.79 -8.98
C VAL A 563 -17.54 11.31 -8.77
N ASP A 564 -16.68 10.38 -9.19
CA ASP A 564 -16.88 8.94 -8.97
C ASP A 564 -16.95 8.59 -7.48
N HIS A 565 -16.15 9.28 -6.65
CA HIS A 565 -16.12 9.09 -5.21
C HIS A 565 -17.04 10.07 -4.47
N HIS A 566 -17.34 11.22 -5.09
CA HIS A 566 -18.08 12.33 -4.48
C HIS A 566 -19.01 12.99 -5.49
N PRO A 567 -20.23 12.46 -5.72
CA PRO A 567 -21.14 12.94 -6.77
C PRO A 567 -21.51 14.42 -6.69
N GLY A 568 -21.47 15.03 -5.49
CA GLY A 568 -21.73 16.46 -5.28
C GLY A 568 -20.50 17.37 -5.26
N ALA A 569 -19.30 16.85 -5.54
CA ALA A 569 -18.05 17.58 -5.35
C ALA A 569 -17.96 18.88 -6.14
N LEU A 570 -18.45 18.90 -7.38
CA LEU A 570 -18.41 20.10 -8.23
C LEU A 570 -19.22 21.26 -7.63
N THR A 571 -20.43 20.97 -7.13
CA THR A 571 -21.29 21.97 -6.49
C THR A 571 -20.65 22.50 -5.20
N ASN A 572 -20.01 21.61 -4.43
CA ASN A 572 -19.30 21.99 -3.22
C ASN A 572 -18.09 22.88 -3.53
N TRP A 573 -17.36 22.59 -4.61
CA TRP A 573 -16.23 23.39 -5.07
C TRP A 573 -16.62 24.82 -5.43
N ILE A 574 -17.66 25.00 -6.25
CA ILE A 574 -18.14 26.32 -6.68
C ILE A 574 -18.54 27.20 -5.47
N LYS A 575 -19.13 26.59 -4.44
CA LYS A 575 -19.56 27.28 -3.22
C LYS A 575 -18.43 27.52 -2.21
N HIS A 576 -17.30 26.84 -2.34
CA HIS A 576 -16.25 26.89 -1.34
C HIS A 576 -15.45 28.20 -1.41
N PRO A 577 -15.20 28.90 -0.28
CA PRO A 577 -14.53 30.21 -0.28
C PRO A 577 -13.17 30.24 -0.98
N SER A 578 -12.37 29.18 -0.84
CA SER A 578 -11.05 29.06 -1.48
C SER A 578 -11.10 29.02 -3.01
N PHE A 579 -12.23 28.59 -3.61
CA PHE A 579 -12.37 28.51 -5.07
C PHE A 579 -13.35 29.55 -5.64
N ALA A 580 -14.38 29.93 -4.89
CA ALA A 580 -15.44 30.86 -5.33
C ALA A 580 -14.88 32.20 -5.86
N LYS A 581 -13.71 32.63 -5.38
CA LYS A 581 -13.02 33.83 -5.86
C LYS A 581 -12.57 33.74 -7.32
N PHE A 582 -12.39 32.55 -7.87
CA PHE A 582 -11.92 32.33 -9.25
C PHE A 582 -13.06 32.13 -10.26
N LEU A 583 -14.32 32.21 -9.85
CA LEU A 583 -15.47 31.93 -10.73
C LEU A 583 -15.53 32.84 -11.95
N SER A 584 -15.13 34.11 -11.82
CA SER A 584 -15.07 35.02 -12.98
C SER A 584 -14.11 34.55 -14.08
N PHE A 585 -13.09 33.75 -13.73
CA PHE A 585 -12.15 33.18 -14.69
C PHE A 585 -12.68 31.93 -15.38
N ILE A 586 -13.78 31.35 -14.88
CA ILE A 586 -14.55 30.35 -15.62
C ILE A 586 -15.34 31.04 -16.72
N ASP A 587 -15.98 32.17 -16.40
CA ASP A 587 -16.78 32.95 -17.36
C ASP A 587 -15.92 33.48 -18.53
N THR A 588 -14.70 33.92 -18.24
CA THR A 588 -13.74 34.38 -19.26
C THR A 588 -12.95 33.25 -19.93
N GLY A 589 -13.10 32.01 -19.44
CA GLY A 589 -12.58 30.80 -20.08
C GLY A 589 -11.11 30.47 -19.78
N GLU A 590 -10.40 31.19 -18.90
CA GLU A 590 -9.03 30.83 -18.49
C GLU A 590 -8.99 29.58 -17.61
N ILE A 591 -10.03 29.39 -16.79
CA ILE A 591 -10.23 28.18 -15.99
C ILE A 591 -11.41 27.40 -16.58
N ALA A 592 -11.23 26.09 -16.74
CA ALA A 592 -12.33 25.18 -16.96
C ALA A 592 -12.42 24.19 -15.79
N LEU A 593 -13.51 24.25 -15.04
CA LEU A 593 -13.82 23.25 -14.02
C LEU A 593 -14.54 22.08 -14.70
N LYS A 594 -13.99 20.87 -14.61
CA LYS A 594 -14.46 19.67 -15.32
C LYS A 594 -14.84 18.58 -14.33
N GLU A 595 -15.90 17.84 -14.63
CA GLU A 595 -16.19 16.59 -13.92
C GLU A 595 -15.26 15.49 -14.42
N TRP A 596 -14.63 14.79 -13.49
CA TRP A 596 -13.90 13.57 -13.77
C TRP A 596 -14.74 12.36 -13.41
N ARG A 597 -15.04 11.56 -14.44
CA ARG A 597 -15.53 10.19 -14.33
C ARG A 597 -14.61 9.31 -15.13
N LEU A 598 -14.19 8.20 -14.54
CA LEU A 598 -13.38 7.22 -15.24
C LEU A 598 -14.15 6.73 -16.49
N PRO A 599 -13.61 6.96 -17.71
CA PRO A 599 -14.29 6.54 -18.94
C PRO A 599 -14.37 5.01 -19.03
N SER A 600 -15.46 4.51 -19.61
CA SER A 600 -15.62 3.06 -19.90
C SER A 600 -14.59 2.57 -20.89
N ARG A 601 -14.34 3.39 -21.92
CA ARG A 601 -13.37 3.13 -22.97
C ARG A 601 -12.67 4.40 -23.40
N VAL A 602 -11.40 4.28 -23.77
CA VAL A 602 -10.58 5.38 -24.29
C VAL A 602 -10.03 4.95 -25.65
N PRO A 603 -10.24 5.73 -26.71
CA PRO A 603 -9.66 5.43 -28.02
C PRO A 603 -8.14 5.50 -27.92
N ILE A 604 -7.42 4.62 -28.61
CA ILE A 604 -5.96 4.65 -28.74
C ILE A 604 -5.57 4.67 -30.21
N SER A 605 -4.41 5.25 -30.55
CA SER A 605 -3.99 5.30 -31.95
C SER A 605 -3.81 3.88 -32.52
N PRO A 606 -4.42 3.55 -33.69
CA PRO A 606 -4.25 2.24 -34.32
C PRO A 606 -2.86 2.06 -34.95
N THR A 607 -2.07 3.14 -35.08
CA THR A 607 -0.65 3.12 -35.43
C THR A 607 0.19 2.67 -34.25
N ILE A 608 -0.07 1.45 -33.83
CA ILE A 608 0.72 0.77 -32.81
C ILE A 608 2.05 0.42 -33.42
N ASP A 609 3.09 0.67 -32.65
CA ASP A 609 4.45 0.28 -33.01
C ASP A 609 4.45 -1.20 -33.46
N PRO A 610 5.03 -1.50 -34.63
CA PRO A 610 5.12 -2.87 -35.12
C PRO A 610 5.66 -3.88 -34.08
N LEU A 611 6.55 -3.45 -33.18
CA LEU A 611 7.06 -4.26 -32.06
C LEU A 611 5.95 -4.61 -31.06
N ASP A 612 5.13 -3.64 -30.68
CA ASP A 612 4.01 -3.84 -29.76
C ASP A 612 2.95 -4.76 -30.38
N ARG A 613 2.68 -4.58 -31.68
CA ARG A 613 1.76 -5.46 -32.41
C ARG A 613 2.31 -6.88 -32.48
N ALA A 614 3.58 -7.07 -32.82
CA ALA A 614 4.17 -8.41 -32.92
C ALA A 614 4.27 -9.14 -31.56
N ARG A 615 4.45 -8.42 -30.45
CA ARG A 615 4.60 -9.01 -29.12
C ARG A 615 3.28 -9.24 -28.39
N TYR A 616 2.32 -8.33 -28.53
CA TYR A 616 1.16 -8.26 -27.65
C TYR A 616 -0.18 -8.48 -28.34
N TYR A 617 -0.21 -8.41 -29.68
CA TYR A 617 -1.43 -8.66 -30.45
C TYR A 617 -1.42 -10.12 -30.90
N GLU A 618 -1.86 -11.02 -30.03
CA GLU A 618 -2.14 -12.41 -30.43
C GLU A 618 -3.33 -12.48 -31.40
N GLN A 619 -3.52 -13.63 -32.06
CA GLN A 619 -4.56 -13.82 -33.08
C GLN A 619 -5.90 -13.23 -32.62
N PRO A 620 -6.42 -12.21 -33.34
CA PRO A 620 -7.63 -11.51 -32.92
C PRO A 620 -8.78 -12.50 -32.72
N GLY A 621 -9.58 -12.29 -31.65
CA GLY A 621 -10.76 -13.10 -31.38
C GLY A 621 -11.80 -13.02 -32.49
N LYS A 622 -12.84 -13.85 -32.42
CA LYS A 622 -13.99 -13.68 -33.32
C LYS A 622 -14.74 -12.39 -32.98
N PRO A 623 -15.29 -11.67 -33.99
CA PRO A 623 -16.12 -10.49 -33.74
C PRO A 623 -17.32 -10.84 -32.86
N ASN A 624 -17.66 -9.96 -31.93
CA ASN A 624 -18.91 -10.05 -31.17
C ASN A 624 -20.12 -9.64 -32.04
N SER A 625 -21.32 -9.65 -31.45
CA SER A 625 -22.56 -9.26 -32.14
C SER A 625 -22.60 -7.80 -32.63
N GLN A 626 -21.70 -6.95 -32.11
CA GLN A 626 -21.53 -5.55 -32.51
C GLN A 626 -20.40 -5.37 -33.55
N GLY A 627 -19.78 -6.47 -34.00
CA GLY A 627 -18.65 -6.44 -34.94
C GLY A 627 -17.31 -6.05 -34.29
N GLU A 628 -17.25 -5.98 -32.97
CA GLU A 628 -16.03 -5.65 -32.23
C GLU A 628 -15.16 -6.89 -32.04
N VAL A 629 -13.85 -6.72 -32.19
CA VAL A 629 -12.86 -7.78 -32.09
C VAL A 629 -12.00 -7.53 -30.86
N PHE A 630 -11.89 -8.54 -29.99
CA PHE A 630 -10.90 -8.51 -28.91
C PHE A 630 -9.51 -8.75 -29.48
N VAL A 631 -8.63 -7.76 -29.36
CA VAL A 631 -7.31 -7.79 -30.01
C VAL A 631 -6.20 -8.13 -29.02
N ALA A 632 -6.28 -7.59 -27.81
CA ALA A 632 -5.32 -7.84 -26.73
C ALA A 632 -5.98 -7.58 -25.37
N ASP A 633 -5.28 -7.85 -24.28
CA ASP A 633 -5.79 -7.63 -22.92
C ASP A 633 -6.32 -6.20 -22.73
N SER A 634 -7.63 -6.11 -22.46
CA SER A 634 -8.37 -4.85 -22.33
C SER A 634 -8.38 -3.96 -23.59
N ILE A 635 -8.01 -4.47 -24.77
CA ILE A 635 -8.04 -3.73 -26.04
C ILE A 635 -9.06 -4.35 -26.99
N ILE A 636 -10.01 -3.52 -27.41
CA ILE A 636 -11.09 -3.89 -28.34
C ILE A 636 -10.95 -3.04 -29.59
N ARG A 637 -11.10 -3.66 -30.75
CA ARG A 637 -11.19 -2.95 -32.04
C ARG A 637 -12.63 -2.96 -32.52
N ASP A 638 -13.16 -1.80 -32.82
CA ASP A 638 -14.50 -1.70 -33.40
C ASP A 638 -14.53 -2.09 -34.89
N ALA A 639 -15.72 -2.14 -35.47
CA ALA A 639 -15.92 -2.47 -36.88
C ALA A 639 -15.27 -1.46 -37.85
N SER A 640 -14.97 -0.24 -37.39
CA SER A 640 -14.28 0.78 -38.18
C SER A 640 -12.75 0.63 -38.16
N GLY A 641 -12.22 -0.26 -37.33
CA GLY A 641 -10.80 -0.48 -37.15
C GLY A 641 -10.16 0.41 -36.06
N GLN A 642 -10.95 1.21 -35.35
CA GLN A 642 -10.48 2.02 -34.22
C GLN A 642 -10.32 1.13 -32.99
N GLU A 643 -9.20 1.27 -32.31
CA GLU A 643 -8.91 0.51 -31.08
C GLU A 643 -9.23 1.33 -29.84
N TYR A 644 -9.72 0.66 -28.81
CA TYR A 644 -10.05 1.24 -27.53
C TYR A 644 -9.48 0.40 -26.41
N ILE A 645 -8.96 1.07 -25.40
CA ILE A 645 -8.75 0.48 -24.10
C ILE A 645 -10.10 0.45 -23.38
N GLN A 646 -10.54 -0.74 -22.95
CA GLN A 646 -11.73 -0.95 -22.15
C GLN A 646 -11.35 -1.06 -20.67
N PHE A 647 -11.83 -0.14 -19.84
CA PHE A 647 -11.53 -0.08 -18.40
C PHE A 647 -12.50 -0.92 -17.56
N TYR A 648 -13.78 -0.95 -17.94
CA TYR A 648 -14.81 -1.79 -17.30
C TYR A 648 -15.82 -2.27 -18.34
N LYS A 649 -16.40 -3.47 -18.16
CA LYS A 649 -17.54 -3.91 -19.00
C LYS A 649 -18.82 -3.22 -18.52
N PRO A 650 -19.73 -2.81 -19.42
CA PRO A 650 -21.04 -2.31 -19.00
C PRO A 650 -21.75 -3.36 -18.11
N GLY A 651 -21.98 -3.04 -16.84
CA GLY A 651 -22.60 -3.94 -15.85
C GLY A 651 -21.63 -4.59 -14.84
N ASP A 652 -20.32 -4.47 -15.04
CA ASP A 652 -19.27 -4.97 -14.14
C ASP A 652 -18.59 -3.80 -13.43
N GLN A 653 -18.78 -3.66 -12.11
CA GLN A 653 -18.23 -2.55 -11.32
C GLN A 653 -16.86 -2.86 -10.72
N THR A 654 -15.94 -3.43 -11.49
CA THR A 654 -14.54 -3.55 -11.07
C THR A 654 -13.85 -2.19 -11.25
N GLN A 655 -14.13 -1.26 -10.33
CA GLN A 655 -13.49 0.06 -10.29
C GLN A 655 -11.97 -0.11 -10.29
N LEU A 656 -11.29 0.65 -11.16
CA LEU A 656 -9.85 0.81 -11.08
C LEU A 656 -9.47 1.29 -9.68
N THR A 657 -8.71 0.45 -8.98
CA THR A 657 -7.86 0.76 -7.82
C THR A 657 -8.54 1.51 -6.66
N PHE A 658 -8.67 0.81 -5.53
CA PHE A 658 -9.30 1.26 -4.27
C PHE A 658 -8.68 2.50 -3.59
N TYR A 659 -7.68 3.14 -4.20
CA TYR A 659 -6.89 4.22 -3.59
C TYR A 659 -6.85 5.45 -4.50
N THR A 660 -7.15 6.62 -3.92
CA THR A 660 -7.16 7.93 -4.58
C THR A 660 -5.88 8.24 -5.35
N VAL A 661 -4.72 7.81 -4.84
CA VAL A 661 -3.41 7.99 -5.51
C VAL A 661 -3.37 7.25 -6.85
N ALA A 662 -3.82 6.00 -6.89
CA ALA A 662 -3.83 5.20 -8.12
C ALA A 662 -4.90 5.70 -9.11
N SER A 663 -6.03 6.23 -8.62
CA SER A 663 -6.99 6.93 -9.47
C SER A 663 -6.38 8.18 -10.11
N SER A 664 -5.55 8.93 -9.38
CA SER A 664 -4.82 10.09 -9.91
C SER A 664 -3.81 9.67 -11.00
N ASP A 665 -3.06 8.58 -10.80
CA ASP A 665 -2.16 7.98 -11.81
C ASP A 665 -2.88 7.68 -13.13
N ALA A 666 -4.06 7.06 -13.05
CA ALA A 666 -4.88 6.77 -14.23
C ALA A 666 -5.41 8.06 -14.87
N ALA A 667 -5.97 8.96 -14.05
CA ALA A 667 -6.57 10.20 -14.52
C ALA A 667 -5.58 11.04 -15.33
N ARG A 668 -4.36 11.26 -14.83
CA ARG A 668 -3.37 12.08 -15.52
C ARG A 668 -3.01 11.55 -16.91
N LEU A 669 -2.79 10.24 -17.05
CA LEU A 669 -2.46 9.64 -18.35
C LEU A 669 -3.62 9.67 -19.32
N ILE A 670 -4.84 9.40 -18.84
CA ILE A 670 -6.05 9.45 -19.68
C ILE A 670 -6.33 10.88 -20.14
N ILE A 671 -6.28 11.86 -19.23
CA ILE A 671 -6.49 13.28 -19.54
C ILE A 671 -5.48 13.75 -20.58
N LEU A 672 -4.19 13.48 -20.35
CA LEU A 672 -3.12 13.86 -21.27
C LEU A 672 -3.22 13.15 -22.62
N HIS A 673 -3.63 11.88 -22.65
CA HIS A 673 -3.84 11.17 -23.91
C HIS A 673 -4.99 11.80 -24.73
N LEU A 674 -6.08 12.18 -24.08
CA LEU A 674 -7.26 12.75 -24.73
C LEU A 674 -7.07 14.21 -25.14
N HIS A 675 -6.35 15.00 -24.34
CA HIS A 675 -6.31 16.45 -24.47
C HIS A 675 -4.92 17.04 -24.72
N GLY A 676 -3.86 16.26 -24.46
CA GLY A 676 -2.48 16.72 -24.54
C GLY A 676 -2.13 17.72 -23.43
N GLY A 677 -1.03 18.44 -23.61
CA GLY A 677 -0.60 19.49 -22.69
C GLY A 677 0.25 18.98 -21.53
N VAL A 678 0.10 19.57 -20.36
CA VAL A 678 0.85 19.26 -19.14
C VAL A 678 -0.09 18.96 -17.97
N TYR A 679 0.20 17.90 -17.23
CA TYR A 679 -0.44 17.57 -15.98
C TYR A 679 0.46 17.95 -14.81
N LEU A 680 -0.13 18.51 -13.76
CA LEU A 680 0.53 18.82 -12.51
C LEU A 680 -0.27 18.29 -11.32
N ASP A 681 0.42 17.82 -10.27
CA ASP A 681 -0.20 17.63 -8.97
C ASP A 681 -0.58 19.00 -8.36
N VAL A 682 -1.67 19.04 -7.59
CA VAL A 682 -2.23 20.31 -7.08
C VAL A 682 -1.34 20.98 -6.04
N ASP A 683 -0.42 20.25 -5.43
CA ASP A 683 0.54 20.73 -4.45
C ASP A 683 1.89 21.12 -5.09
N MET A 684 1.87 21.36 -6.41
CA MET A 684 2.92 22.07 -7.13
C MET A 684 2.74 23.58 -7.02
N LEU A 685 3.84 24.31 -6.87
CA LEU A 685 3.88 25.77 -6.94
C LEU A 685 4.63 26.17 -8.21
N LEU A 686 3.97 26.86 -9.13
CA LEU A 686 4.63 27.36 -10.35
C LEU A 686 5.45 28.61 -10.03
N LEU A 687 6.72 28.61 -10.45
CA LEU A 687 7.69 29.68 -10.19
C LEU A 687 8.09 30.44 -11.46
N ARG A 688 7.90 29.83 -12.64
CA ARG A 688 8.31 30.39 -13.93
C ARG A 688 7.37 29.97 -15.06
N ASP A 689 7.36 30.74 -16.14
CA ASP A 689 6.68 30.43 -17.40
C ASP A 689 7.20 29.10 -17.97
N MET A 690 6.33 28.10 -18.05
CA MET A 690 6.68 26.78 -18.59
C MET A 690 6.56 26.70 -20.11
N ARG A 691 6.02 27.73 -20.77
CA ARG A 691 5.81 27.72 -22.22
C ARG A 691 7.07 27.33 -23.02
N PRO A 692 8.28 27.84 -22.74
CA PRO A 692 9.48 27.43 -23.47
C PRO A 692 9.80 25.94 -23.37
N LEU A 693 9.46 25.27 -22.25
CA LEU A 693 9.65 23.82 -22.07
C LEU A 693 8.60 23.00 -22.82
N LEU A 694 7.39 23.53 -22.95
CA LEU A 694 6.22 22.82 -23.49
C LEU A 694 6.06 22.97 -25.00
N LEU A 695 6.49 24.11 -25.56
CA LEU A 695 6.40 24.38 -27.00
C LEU A 695 7.15 23.40 -27.92
N PRO A 696 8.33 22.87 -27.55
CA PRO A 696 9.02 21.85 -28.37
C PRO A 696 8.18 20.60 -28.65
N GLY A 697 7.13 20.34 -27.87
CA GLY A 697 6.23 19.21 -28.09
C GLY A 697 6.81 17.83 -27.80
N ARG A 698 8.06 17.75 -27.31
CA ARG A 698 8.68 16.50 -26.87
C ARG A 698 8.03 16.03 -25.56
N PRO A 699 7.54 14.79 -25.48
CA PRO A 699 6.97 14.27 -24.24
C PRO A 699 8.05 14.18 -23.15
N PHE A 700 7.71 14.61 -21.93
CA PHE A 700 8.61 14.53 -20.80
C PHE A 700 7.89 14.31 -19.47
N SER A 701 8.66 13.89 -18.48
CA SER A 701 8.23 13.67 -17.09
C SER A 701 9.32 14.14 -16.14
N GLU A 702 8.92 14.50 -14.93
CA GLU A 702 9.86 14.78 -13.84
C GLU A 702 10.68 13.53 -13.45
N ARG A 703 11.92 13.73 -13.00
CA ARG A 703 12.77 12.70 -12.39
C ARG A 703 12.39 12.47 -10.94
N TRP A 704 12.59 11.24 -10.47
CA TRP A 704 12.50 10.94 -9.04
C TRP A 704 13.79 11.36 -8.34
N GLY A 705 13.82 12.54 -7.71
CA GLY A 705 14.99 13.04 -6.97
C GLY A 705 16.28 13.09 -7.81
N ALA A 706 17.41 12.73 -7.19
CA ALA A 706 18.73 12.60 -7.84
C ALA A 706 19.18 11.13 -7.94
N HIS A 707 18.23 10.21 -8.08
CA HIS A 707 18.51 8.78 -8.20
C HIS A 707 19.07 8.46 -9.60
N ALA A 708 20.15 7.67 -9.64
CA ALA A 708 20.78 7.26 -10.89
C ALA A 708 20.04 6.13 -11.62
N ASP A 709 19.06 5.51 -10.97
CA ASP A 709 18.27 4.43 -11.57
C ASP A 709 17.43 4.98 -12.75
N PRO A 710 17.63 4.45 -13.97
CA PRO A 710 16.95 4.95 -15.16
C PRO A 710 15.44 4.68 -15.16
N THR A 711 14.95 3.77 -14.31
CA THR A 711 13.54 3.39 -14.23
C THR A 711 12.70 4.34 -13.39
N LEU A 712 13.32 5.24 -12.63
CA LEU A 712 12.61 6.11 -11.70
C LEU A 712 12.13 7.40 -12.38
N TYR A 713 10.86 7.42 -12.77
CA TYR A 713 10.14 8.60 -13.25
C TYR A 713 9.15 9.06 -12.17
N ASN A 714 9.00 10.37 -12.02
CA ASN A 714 7.95 11.00 -11.22
C ASN A 714 6.86 11.56 -12.13
N ASN A 715 5.61 11.44 -11.69
CA ASN A 715 4.42 11.89 -12.41
C ASN A 715 3.67 13.04 -11.74
N ALA A 716 4.27 13.69 -10.74
CA ALA A 716 3.78 14.96 -10.22
C ALA A 716 3.78 16.06 -11.29
N LEU A 717 4.67 15.96 -12.29
CA LEU A 717 4.62 16.75 -13.52
C LEU A 717 4.92 15.89 -14.75
N VAL A 718 3.98 15.85 -15.71
CA VAL A 718 4.11 15.11 -16.97
C VAL A 718 3.54 15.92 -18.12
N ALA A 719 4.27 16.02 -19.22
CA ALA A 719 3.79 16.62 -20.47
C ALA A 719 3.75 15.56 -21.57
N LEU A 720 2.58 15.39 -22.20
CA LEU A 720 2.38 14.45 -23.30
C LEU A 720 1.55 15.11 -24.40
N PRO A 721 1.90 14.90 -25.69
CA PRO A 721 1.01 15.25 -26.79
C PRO A 721 -0.22 14.35 -26.83
N ALA A 722 -1.37 14.93 -27.18
CA ALA A 722 -2.63 14.21 -27.34
C ALA A 722 -2.52 13.12 -28.41
N ASN A 723 -3.08 11.94 -28.15
CA ASN A 723 -3.12 10.79 -29.05
C ASN A 723 -1.77 10.46 -29.73
N SER A 724 -0.67 10.66 -29.01
CA SER A 724 0.68 10.34 -29.47
C SER A 724 1.05 8.88 -29.23
N SER A 725 2.05 8.37 -29.98
CA SER A 725 2.61 7.03 -29.78
C SER A 725 3.01 6.78 -28.32
N MET A 726 3.68 7.74 -27.68
CA MET A 726 4.09 7.66 -26.27
C MET A 726 2.87 7.64 -25.33
N SER A 727 1.87 8.50 -25.53
CA SER A 727 0.67 8.51 -24.68
C SER A 727 -0.14 7.20 -24.79
N SER A 728 -0.30 6.66 -26.01
CA SER A 728 -0.94 5.36 -26.23
C SER A 728 -0.13 4.22 -25.64
N TYR A 729 1.21 4.28 -25.75
CA TYR A 729 2.09 3.30 -25.14
C TYR A 729 1.97 3.29 -23.61
N LEU A 730 1.99 4.45 -22.95
CA LEU A 730 1.85 4.53 -21.49
C LEU A 730 0.49 4.02 -21.02
N LEU A 731 -0.59 4.35 -21.74
CA LEU A 731 -1.93 3.86 -21.42
C LEU A 731 -2.06 2.34 -21.60
N THR A 732 -1.64 1.81 -22.75
CA THR A 732 -1.70 0.37 -23.02
C THR A 732 -0.78 -0.43 -22.11
N SER A 733 0.38 0.12 -21.75
CA SER A 733 1.29 -0.45 -20.75
C SER A 733 0.63 -0.58 -19.38
N GLY A 734 -0.05 0.47 -18.91
CA GLY A 734 -0.76 0.42 -17.64
C GLY A 734 -1.89 -0.62 -17.62
N THR A 735 -2.60 -0.81 -18.74
CA THR A 735 -3.62 -1.89 -18.83
C THR A 735 -3.01 -3.28 -18.87
N ARG A 736 -1.91 -3.48 -19.59
CA ARG A 736 -1.16 -4.75 -19.60
C ARG A 736 -0.73 -5.17 -18.18
N MET A 737 -0.46 -4.20 -17.31
CA MET A 737 -0.06 -4.44 -15.92
C MET A 737 -1.22 -4.49 -14.93
N GLY A 738 -2.44 -4.79 -15.40
CA GLY A 738 -3.61 -4.90 -14.52
C GLY A 738 -4.06 -3.54 -13.97
N LEU A 739 -4.03 -2.52 -14.82
CA LEU A 739 -4.48 -1.15 -14.56
C LEU A 739 -3.58 -0.40 -13.55
N MET A 740 -2.27 -0.70 -13.58
CA MET A 740 -1.26 -0.04 -12.75
C MET A 740 -0.54 1.06 -13.54
N TYR A 741 -0.89 2.31 -13.23
CA TYR A 741 -0.39 3.50 -13.94
C TYR A 741 0.74 4.24 -13.21
N HIS A 742 1.29 3.66 -12.16
CA HIS A 742 2.38 4.26 -11.38
C HIS A 742 3.67 4.35 -12.21
N PHE A 743 4.30 5.53 -12.25
CA PHE A 743 5.40 5.80 -13.19
C PHE A 743 6.71 5.08 -12.86
N MET A 744 6.95 4.66 -11.63
CA MET A 744 8.06 3.74 -11.35
C MET A 744 7.89 2.38 -12.04
N ILE A 745 6.65 1.91 -12.22
CA ILE A 745 6.39 0.64 -12.90
C ILE A 745 6.47 0.84 -14.42
N LEU A 746 5.80 1.87 -14.94
CA LEU A 746 5.90 2.24 -16.36
C LEU A 746 7.34 2.55 -16.77
N GLY A 747 8.13 3.13 -15.88
CA GLY A 747 9.56 3.42 -16.08
C GLY A 747 10.41 2.18 -16.28
N ARG A 748 10.16 1.09 -15.54
CA ARG A 748 10.84 -0.19 -15.77
C ARG A 748 10.53 -0.75 -17.15
N MET A 749 9.27 -0.70 -17.55
CA MET A 749 8.83 -1.16 -18.86
C MET A 749 9.43 -0.31 -19.99
N MET A 750 9.43 1.02 -19.84
CA MET A 750 10.09 1.92 -20.79
C MET A 750 11.57 1.60 -20.97
N VAL A 751 12.30 1.33 -19.88
CA VAL A 751 13.73 1.01 -19.96
C VAL A 751 13.95 -0.37 -20.59
N SER A 752 13.19 -1.40 -20.19
CA SER A 752 13.36 -2.76 -20.73
C SER A 752 13.01 -2.86 -22.21
N GLU A 753 12.11 -2.00 -22.69
CA GLU A 753 11.70 -1.95 -24.09
C GLU A 753 12.45 -0.90 -24.94
N GLY A 754 13.38 -0.16 -24.34
CA GLY A 754 14.15 0.89 -25.05
C GLY A 754 13.32 2.11 -25.46
N ARG A 755 12.21 2.39 -24.76
CA ARG A 755 11.33 3.56 -24.93
C ARG A 755 11.52 4.63 -23.86
N ASN A 756 12.65 4.59 -23.17
CA ASN A 756 13.06 5.59 -22.20
C ASN A 756 13.69 6.82 -22.90
N GLU A 757 14.19 7.76 -22.10
CA GLU A 757 14.81 9.01 -22.55
C GLU A 757 15.98 8.90 -23.56
N VAL A 758 16.54 7.71 -23.79
CA VAL A 758 17.57 7.45 -24.80
C VAL A 758 17.01 7.52 -26.22
N ASP A 759 15.76 7.09 -26.44
CA ASP A 759 15.07 7.30 -27.72
C ASP A 759 14.55 8.74 -27.77
N ALA A 760 15.32 9.65 -28.36
CA ALA A 760 14.96 11.05 -28.46
C ALA A 760 13.68 11.31 -29.29
N LYS A 761 13.29 10.38 -30.17
CA LYS A 761 12.15 10.53 -31.09
C LYS A 761 10.86 9.98 -30.50
N ASN A 762 10.92 8.80 -29.90
CA ASN A 762 9.72 8.10 -29.40
C ASN A 762 9.73 7.81 -27.91
N GLY A 763 10.77 8.19 -27.18
CA GLY A 763 10.91 7.97 -25.73
C GLY A 763 10.36 9.11 -24.88
N LEU A 764 10.13 8.83 -23.60
CA LEU A 764 9.73 9.83 -22.61
C LEU A 764 10.98 10.46 -22.00
N LEU A 765 11.22 11.75 -22.25
CA LEU A 765 12.35 12.47 -21.66
C LEU A 765 12.17 12.64 -20.16
N LYS A 766 13.22 12.46 -19.37
CA LYS A 766 13.19 12.72 -17.93
C LYS A 766 13.93 14.00 -17.58
N LEU A 767 13.20 15.00 -17.14
CA LEU A 767 13.75 16.30 -16.72
C LEU A 767 14.12 16.28 -15.23
N GLU A 768 15.18 16.99 -14.87
CA GLU A 768 15.77 16.90 -13.53
C GLU A 768 14.87 17.48 -12.43
N SER A 769 14.95 16.91 -11.23
CA SER A 769 14.24 17.44 -10.05
C SER A 769 14.62 18.90 -9.79
N ALA A 770 15.83 19.34 -10.13
CA ALA A 770 16.22 20.75 -10.08
C ALA A 770 15.27 21.71 -10.84
N PHE A 771 14.47 21.21 -11.79
CA PHE A 771 13.61 22.06 -12.63
C PHE A 771 12.27 22.30 -11.94
N PHE A 772 11.78 21.32 -11.17
CA PHE A 772 10.40 21.29 -10.68
C PHE A 772 10.28 21.01 -9.17
N ASP A 773 11.32 20.45 -8.57
CA ASP A 773 11.43 20.16 -7.15
C ASP A 773 12.91 20.20 -6.67
N PRO A 774 13.51 21.40 -6.62
CA PRO A 774 14.91 21.59 -6.31
C PRO A 774 15.40 21.00 -4.96
N PRO A 775 14.65 21.08 -3.85
CA PRO A 775 15.16 20.60 -2.57
C PRO A 775 15.22 19.08 -2.44
N TRP A 776 14.53 18.31 -3.29
CA TRP A 776 14.40 16.86 -3.12
C TRP A 776 15.74 16.10 -3.05
N PRO A 777 16.72 16.31 -3.95
CA PRO A 777 18.02 15.65 -3.80
C PRO A 777 18.69 15.89 -2.45
N ALA A 778 18.51 17.08 -1.85
CA ALA A 778 19.06 17.38 -0.52
C ALA A 778 18.28 16.66 0.59
N MET A 779 16.95 16.57 0.48
CA MET A 779 16.09 15.85 1.42
C MET A 779 16.37 14.35 1.45
N ASP A 780 16.76 13.77 0.31
CA ASP A 780 17.20 12.37 0.20
C ASP A 780 18.67 12.17 0.63
N GLY A 781 19.39 13.23 1.02
CA GLY A 781 20.80 13.16 1.38
C GLY A 781 21.74 12.87 0.18
N MET A 782 21.29 13.15 -1.04
CA MET A 782 22.03 12.87 -2.28
C MET A 782 22.66 14.12 -2.91
N ALA A 783 22.23 15.32 -2.54
CA ALA A 783 22.80 16.56 -3.06
C ALA A 783 24.27 16.70 -2.69
N THR A 784 25.07 17.16 -3.65
CA THR A 784 26.49 17.50 -3.48
C THR A 784 26.67 19.01 -3.66
N GLY A 785 27.66 19.60 -2.99
CA GLY A 785 27.95 21.03 -3.12
C GLY A 785 27.24 21.88 -2.07
N ARG A 786 27.07 23.18 -2.37
CA ARG A 786 26.40 24.15 -1.48
C ARG A 786 24.89 23.91 -1.45
N CYS A 787 24.26 24.34 -0.36
CA CYS A 787 22.81 24.30 -0.26
C CYS A 787 22.12 25.24 -1.27
N LEU A 788 20.81 25.07 -1.44
CA LEU A 788 19.97 26.00 -2.19
C LEU A 788 19.57 27.18 -1.30
N VAL A 789 18.96 28.21 -1.92
CA VAL A 789 18.27 29.28 -1.19
C VAL A 789 16.77 29.12 -1.44
N PRO A 790 15.95 28.95 -0.39
CA PRO A 790 16.33 28.66 1.00
C PRO A 790 16.99 27.28 1.17
N CYS A 791 17.81 27.15 2.21
CA CYS A 791 18.36 25.86 2.61
C CYS A 791 17.37 25.10 3.51
N LEU A 792 16.54 24.24 2.91
CA LEU A 792 15.56 23.44 3.64
C LEU A 792 16.17 22.11 4.13
N LYS A 793 15.82 21.68 5.35
CA LYS A 793 16.28 20.41 5.94
C LYS A 793 15.15 19.39 6.15
N SER A 794 13.92 19.86 6.16
CA SER A 794 12.70 19.05 6.23
C SER A 794 11.66 19.60 5.26
N TRP A 795 10.83 18.71 4.70
CA TRP A 795 9.64 19.08 3.93
C TRP A 795 8.70 20.04 4.66
N SER A 796 8.69 19.99 6.00
CA SER A 796 7.84 20.85 6.83
C SER A 796 8.35 22.29 6.96
N ASP A 797 9.61 22.55 6.62
CA ASP A 797 10.26 23.83 6.92
C ASP A 797 9.67 24.99 6.11
N VAL A 798 9.29 24.75 4.86
CA VAL A 798 8.69 25.78 4.01
C VAL A 798 7.42 26.41 4.60
N PHE A 799 6.72 25.69 5.49
CA PHE A 799 5.50 26.12 6.15
C PHE A 799 5.75 26.85 7.48
N LYS A 800 6.98 26.85 7.99
CA LYS A 800 7.29 27.43 9.31
C LYS A 800 7.82 28.85 9.17
N ALA A 801 7.47 29.70 10.11
CA ALA A 801 8.10 31.01 10.28
C ALA A 801 9.56 30.85 10.73
N ARG A 802 9.89 29.77 11.44
CA ARG A 802 11.24 29.47 11.91
C ARG A 802 11.70 28.09 11.45
N ILE A 803 12.77 28.06 10.66
CA ILE A 803 13.26 26.87 9.94
C ILE A 803 14.52 26.31 10.61
N SER A 804 15.59 27.10 10.67
CA SER A 804 16.84 26.87 11.43
C SER A 804 17.77 28.07 11.19
N GLU A 805 18.88 28.18 11.95
CA GLU A 805 19.88 29.25 11.73
C GLU A 805 20.57 29.15 10.35
N ASP A 806 20.59 27.95 9.75
CA ASP A 806 21.31 27.68 8.48
C ASP A 806 20.47 27.95 7.22
N GLU A 807 19.24 28.47 7.34
CA GLU A 807 18.34 28.77 6.22
C GLU A 807 19.04 29.57 5.11
N TRP A 808 19.86 30.54 5.52
CA TRP A 808 20.56 31.49 4.66
C TRP A 808 22.03 31.11 4.40
N SER A 809 22.47 29.92 4.80
CA SER A 809 23.87 29.46 4.66
C SER A 809 24.41 29.49 3.23
N ALA A 810 23.53 29.46 2.23
CA ALA A 810 23.88 29.51 0.81
C ALA A 810 23.48 30.82 0.11
N TYR A 811 23.07 31.84 0.88
CA TYR A 811 22.75 33.16 0.36
C TYR A 811 24.01 34.02 0.31
N ASP A 812 24.30 34.55 -0.87
CA ASP A 812 25.53 35.32 -1.14
C ASP A 812 25.29 36.85 -1.09
N GLY A 813 24.04 37.28 -0.85
CA GLY A 813 23.67 38.69 -0.76
C GLY A 813 23.79 39.27 0.66
N GLU A 814 23.55 40.58 0.79
CA GLU A 814 23.53 41.23 2.09
C GLU A 814 22.29 40.82 2.90
N MET A 815 22.50 40.39 4.13
CA MET A 815 21.41 40.12 5.07
C MET A 815 20.81 41.44 5.51
N ALA A 816 19.50 41.64 5.28
CA ALA A 816 18.86 42.85 5.76
C ALA A 816 18.88 42.89 7.32
N PRO A 817 18.86 44.10 7.93
CA PRO A 817 19.18 44.29 9.35
C PRO A 817 18.36 43.40 10.28
N VAL A 818 19.06 42.73 11.20
CA VAL A 818 18.53 41.74 12.13
C VAL A 818 17.62 42.42 13.15
N SER A 819 16.33 42.51 12.83
CA SER A 819 15.26 42.91 13.76
C SER A 819 14.27 41.75 13.99
N GLU A 820 14.83 40.52 14.06
CA GLU A 820 14.18 39.22 14.31
C GLU A 820 13.83 38.42 13.02
N HIS A 821 14.64 37.38 12.78
CA HIS A 821 14.51 36.29 11.78
C HIS A 821 14.00 36.64 10.37
N GLY A 822 14.95 36.90 9.46
CA GLY A 822 14.79 36.59 8.02
C GLY A 822 13.92 37.54 7.20
N ASN A 823 14.22 38.83 7.21
CA ASN A 823 13.64 39.83 6.28
C ASN A 823 14.03 39.61 4.80
N ASN A 824 14.95 38.71 4.50
CA ASN A 824 15.31 38.38 3.11
C ASN A 824 14.37 37.36 2.44
N ARG A 825 13.34 36.85 3.13
CA ARG A 825 12.33 35.98 2.49
C ARG A 825 11.53 36.77 1.46
N THR A 826 11.91 36.62 0.20
CA THR A 826 11.25 37.20 -0.97
C THR A 826 11.11 36.15 -2.06
N MET A 827 10.14 36.31 -2.96
CA MET A 827 10.00 35.37 -4.09
C MET A 827 11.26 35.32 -4.98
N GLU A 828 12.04 36.40 -5.04
CA GLU A 828 13.33 36.44 -5.72
C GLU A 828 14.32 35.41 -5.17
N ASN A 829 14.30 35.18 -3.87
CA ASN A 829 15.24 34.30 -3.18
C ASN A 829 14.75 32.86 -3.09
N PHE A 830 13.51 32.56 -3.52
CA PHE A 830 12.93 31.23 -3.40
C PHE A 830 13.26 30.36 -4.62
N PHE A 831 14.27 29.50 -4.50
CA PHE A 831 14.73 28.54 -5.53
C PHE A 831 14.88 29.17 -6.93
N ARG A 832 15.45 30.38 -6.98
CA ARG A 832 15.58 31.20 -8.18
C ARG A 832 16.15 30.42 -9.36
N GLY A 833 15.38 30.26 -10.42
CA GLY A 833 15.76 29.54 -11.65
C GLY A 833 14.87 28.33 -11.95
N ALA A 834 14.31 27.69 -10.91
CA ALA A 834 13.38 26.59 -11.06
C ALA A 834 12.06 27.04 -11.71
N TRP A 835 11.39 26.10 -12.39
CA TRP A 835 10.06 26.30 -12.96
C TRP A 835 8.93 26.01 -11.99
N ALA A 836 9.15 25.09 -11.05
CA ALA A 836 8.18 24.76 -10.03
C ALA A 836 8.85 24.32 -8.71
N TYR A 837 8.03 24.13 -7.69
CA TYR A 837 8.38 23.51 -6.41
C TYR A 837 7.26 22.57 -5.96
N HIS A 838 7.60 21.38 -5.47
CA HIS A 838 6.64 20.36 -5.01
C HIS A 838 6.54 20.31 -3.48
N MET A 839 5.33 20.36 -2.93
CA MET A 839 5.09 20.41 -1.47
C MET A 839 4.93 19.04 -0.79
N HIS A 840 5.13 17.92 -1.51
CA HIS A 840 5.20 16.55 -1.00
C HIS A 840 4.07 16.10 -0.07
N ASN A 841 2.80 16.17 -0.51
CA ASN A 841 1.69 15.52 0.16
C ASN A 841 1.53 15.90 1.66
N GLN A 842 2.03 17.07 2.07
CA GLN A 842 1.92 17.56 3.45
C GLN A 842 0.49 18.06 3.74
N TRP A 843 -0.53 17.26 3.46
CA TRP A 843 -1.95 17.68 3.35
C TRP A 843 -2.51 18.34 4.63
N ASN A 844 -2.01 17.93 5.80
CA ASN A 844 -2.43 18.45 7.10
C ASN A 844 -1.63 19.68 7.57
N ALA A 845 -0.59 20.08 6.84
CA ALA A 845 0.21 21.24 7.23
C ALA A 845 -0.60 22.55 7.07
N VAL A 846 -0.41 23.47 8.00
CA VAL A 846 -0.90 24.85 7.90
C VAL A 846 0.35 25.72 7.91
N TYR A 847 0.44 26.67 6.99
CA TYR A 847 1.60 27.56 6.94
C TYR A 847 1.46 28.69 7.96
N GLU A 848 2.57 29.00 8.63
CA GLU A 848 2.66 30.06 9.62
C GLU A 848 2.87 31.42 8.96
N GLN A 849 2.45 32.49 9.63
CA GLN A 849 2.76 33.84 9.19
C GLN A 849 4.28 34.07 9.24
N GLY A 850 4.84 34.60 8.15
CA GLY A 850 6.28 34.79 7.94
C GLY A 850 6.97 33.62 7.25
N SER A 851 6.32 32.47 7.09
CA SER A 851 6.88 31.33 6.34
C SER A 851 7.08 31.64 4.85
N TRP A 852 7.85 30.81 4.14
CA TRP A 852 8.03 30.95 2.69
C TRP A 852 6.71 30.87 1.92
N ILE A 853 5.83 29.93 2.29
CA ILE A 853 4.51 29.81 1.66
C ILE A 853 3.67 31.06 1.89
N ASP A 854 3.72 31.65 3.09
CA ASP A 854 2.99 32.87 3.41
C ASP A 854 3.53 34.09 2.63
N VAL A 855 4.85 34.22 2.49
CA VAL A 855 5.48 35.25 1.65
C VAL A 855 5.03 35.14 0.20
N ILE A 856 5.02 33.92 -0.35
CA ILE A 856 4.60 33.66 -1.74
C ILE A 856 3.10 33.95 -1.91
N ALA A 857 2.26 33.48 -0.98
CA ALA A 857 0.82 33.72 -1.01
C ALA A 857 0.51 35.22 -1.00
N ARG A 858 1.17 36.01 -0.14
CA ARG A 858 1.02 37.47 -0.12
C ARG A 858 1.55 38.15 -1.37
N GLY A 859 2.66 37.69 -1.93
CA GLY A 859 3.20 38.19 -3.19
C GLY A 859 2.19 38.04 -4.33
N HIS A 860 1.55 36.86 -4.42
CA HIS A 860 0.47 36.64 -5.36
C HIS A 860 -0.73 37.55 -5.08
N ASP A 861 -1.14 37.71 -3.82
CA ASP A 861 -2.28 38.56 -3.45
C ASP A 861 -2.04 40.03 -3.83
N ARG A 862 -0.82 40.54 -3.63
CA ARG A 862 -0.42 41.88 -4.08
C ARG A 862 -0.54 42.04 -5.60
N PHE A 863 -0.16 41.03 -6.37
CA PHE A 863 -0.32 41.04 -7.83
C PHE A 863 -1.80 41.13 -8.21
N PHE A 864 -2.67 40.29 -7.65
CA PHE A 864 -4.12 40.32 -7.93
C PHE A 864 -4.80 41.62 -7.47
N ALA A 865 -4.31 42.24 -6.40
CA ALA A 865 -4.79 43.55 -5.92
C ALA A 865 -4.27 44.74 -6.75
N GLY A 866 -3.35 44.51 -7.71
CA GLY A 866 -2.70 45.57 -8.48
C GLY A 866 -1.67 46.40 -7.69
N ALA A 867 -1.36 46.00 -6.46
CA ALA A 867 -0.38 46.65 -5.58
C ALA A 867 1.08 46.23 -5.89
N GLY A 868 1.27 45.28 -6.82
CA GLY A 868 2.57 44.81 -7.27
C GLY A 868 2.54 44.31 -8.71
N THR A 869 3.69 43.83 -9.19
CA THR A 869 3.78 43.12 -10.47
C THR A 869 3.96 41.62 -10.23
N ASN A 870 3.88 40.81 -11.28
CA ASN A 870 4.38 39.45 -11.21
C ASN A 870 5.92 39.39 -11.33
N ALA A 871 6.47 38.16 -11.32
CA ALA A 871 7.89 37.88 -11.46
C ALA A 871 8.55 38.51 -12.71
N TYR A 872 7.75 38.85 -13.72
CA TYR A 872 8.19 39.41 -15.01
C TYR A 872 7.98 40.93 -15.15
N GLY A 873 7.52 41.60 -14.08
CA GLY A 873 7.19 43.03 -14.12
C GLY A 873 5.84 43.36 -14.77
N GLU A 874 5.00 42.36 -15.03
CA GLU A 874 3.68 42.55 -15.61
C GLU A 874 2.68 42.93 -14.52
N LYS A 875 1.81 43.90 -14.78
CA LYS A 875 0.72 44.28 -13.87
C LYS A 875 -0.52 43.46 -14.12
N TRP A 876 -1.30 43.21 -13.07
CA TRP A 876 -2.63 42.65 -13.22
C TRP A 876 -3.56 43.64 -13.93
N THR A 877 -4.09 43.25 -15.07
CA THR A 877 -4.94 44.09 -15.95
C THR A 877 -6.38 43.57 -16.07
N ARG A 878 -6.69 42.45 -15.40
CA ARG A 878 -7.99 41.76 -15.47
C ARG A 878 -8.88 42.22 -14.31
N LYS A 879 -10.14 41.75 -14.30
CA LYS A 879 -11.12 42.10 -13.27
C LYS A 879 -10.56 41.79 -11.87
N ILE A 880 -10.68 42.75 -10.96
CA ILE A 880 -10.28 42.60 -9.56
C ILE A 880 -11.16 41.51 -8.94
N LEU A 881 -10.55 40.53 -8.26
CA LEU A 881 -11.31 39.52 -7.52
C LEU A 881 -12.06 40.22 -6.39
N SER A 882 -13.33 39.90 -6.16
CA SER A 882 -14.19 40.60 -5.20
C SER A 882 -13.68 40.64 -3.75
N GLN A 883 -12.70 39.80 -3.39
CA GLN A 883 -12.02 39.77 -2.09
C GLN A 883 -10.79 40.71 -1.99
N TYR A 884 -10.29 41.22 -3.14
CA TYR A 884 -9.19 42.18 -3.23
C TYR A 884 -9.64 43.55 -3.77
N GLY A 885 -10.92 43.69 -4.10
CA GLY A 885 -11.54 44.99 -4.30
C GLY A 885 -11.54 45.71 -2.97
N THR A 886 -10.77 46.79 -2.87
CA THR A 886 -10.71 47.73 -1.75
C THR A 886 -12.05 47.83 -1.03
N GLU A 887 -12.08 47.44 0.25
CA GLU A 887 -12.82 48.23 1.22
C GLU A 887 -12.26 49.65 1.11
N SER A 888 -13.06 50.54 0.51
CA SER A 888 -12.82 51.98 0.49
C SER A 888 -13.04 52.58 1.87
#